data_AF-A0A173MHB9-F1
#
_entry.id   AF-A0A173MHB9-F1
#
_cell.length_a   1.000
_cell.length_b   1.000
_cell.length_c   1.000
_cell.angle_alpha   90.00
_cell.angle_beta   90.00
_cell.angle_gamma   90.00
#
_symmetry.space_group_name_H-M   'P 1'
#
loop_
_entity.id
_entity.type
_entity.pdbx_description
1 polymer ?
#
loop_
_entity_poly.entity_id
_entity_poly.type
_entity_poly.pdbx_seq_one_letter_code
_entity_poly.pdbx_strand_id
1 'polypeptide(L)'
;MKWNKLLERQMQKHLPAAMHADEQLLAFLQAVNASYHSYERDHDLSERAFKISEEEFIAVNNQLTEELSVKRLSIEQLKGAILGMAEEGLSLESDNLLDIVQFLKVQIQLRKEAEDTLTTTANRLAFLISNMQTGILVGDEDRHIVLTNQVFCDMFGIQATPEQLVGADCTGAIEEHKGLFAQPEKFVQRMDVLLQDKKLVVNEQLRLADGRIFERNYIPIFIEDVYKGHLWNYKDITERIMAEQAVKRREEKYRNIIANMNLGLLEVDNNGMVQYANHRFCEMSGYALDELTYRKAASLFTFGENNQLIEEKAALRKKGISDAYELAVKNKRGELKWWFISGAPLYDDAGELAGSIGIYLDFTDRKKLEFDLYEAREAAEQSARTKENFLANMSHEIRTPMNAILGMSRQLEKTSLDKDQRLYLQTVHTATDHLMVVINDILDMSKIHAGMLHLERIGFNMEGVIRHAVQVMMPRALEKKIDLTAHFEKGISPVLLGDPHRLNQVLLNLLSNAIKFTEKGQVSVIGSIQEMGPGKQTIKVLVKDTGVGMDAAFLTTLFDKFAQEDTSVARKYGGTGLGMAITRQLVELMKGHITVSSVKGAGTEVSFTIPFSTGTVADLPDAPEKATSRQVLRDKKVLVVEDYEMNRLVVNTMLKQYGMHITEVEDGAQAIEQLTLHPFDLVLMDVQMPVMGGIEATEYIRKQLHLNVPVIALTANAVKGESERCMNAGMNAYVSKPFEEEDLVSTMAACLEENLPQKEHGQSLLSLTEDAIPLYSLEKLNKLGGGDTAFIQKMTELFLAQVPASVHSMQHALDAGDYDTMRALAHKLKPAIHNLDIHTLKEVVRDIEITAEKDPGNEMLPVWVHTLVTVVGEVADELKKMGT
;
A
#
# COMPACT_ATOMS: atom_id res chain seq x y z
N MET A 1 -169.73 -57.32 33.50
CA MET A 1 -168.32 -57.14 33.08
C MET A 1 -168.23 -57.45 31.58
N LYS A 2 -167.52 -56.63 30.81
CA LYS A 2 -167.38 -56.82 29.35
C LYS A 2 -166.20 -57.76 29.09
N TRP A 3 -166.47 -58.90 28.47
CA TRP A 3 -165.45 -59.85 28.08
C TRP A 3 -164.78 -59.39 26.78
N ASN A 4 -163.51 -59.73 26.57
CA ASN A 4 -162.81 -59.56 25.31
C ASN A 4 -163.63 -60.30 24.24
N LYS A 5 -163.84 -59.67 23.09
CA LYS A 5 -164.76 -60.17 22.05
C LYS A 5 -164.48 -61.62 21.66
N LEU A 6 -163.21 -62.04 21.69
CA LEU A 6 -162.80 -63.39 21.33
C LEU A 6 -163.16 -64.38 22.45
N LEU A 7 -162.88 -64.02 23.70
CA LEU A 7 -163.25 -64.81 24.87
C LEU A 7 -164.78 -64.90 25.04
N GLU A 8 -165.51 -63.80 24.83
CA GLU A 8 -166.97 -63.73 24.87
C GLU A 8 -167.60 -64.70 23.86
N ARG A 9 -167.07 -64.70 22.63
CA ARG A 9 -167.49 -65.65 21.57
C ARG A 9 -167.26 -67.10 22.00
N GLN A 10 -166.12 -67.42 22.60
CA GLN A 10 -165.83 -68.79 23.03
C GLN A 10 -166.72 -69.21 24.21
N MET A 11 -166.95 -68.32 25.17
CA MET A 11 -167.85 -68.57 26.30
C MET A 11 -169.28 -68.87 25.84
N GLN A 12 -169.84 -68.09 24.92
CA GLN A 12 -171.19 -68.34 24.38
C GLN A 12 -171.29 -69.66 23.62
N LYS A 13 -170.23 -70.05 22.90
CA LYS A 13 -170.28 -71.21 22.01
C LYS A 13 -170.13 -72.53 22.75
N HIS A 14 -169.36 -72.55 23.83
CA HIS A 14 -168.91 -73.80 24.43
C HIS A 14 -169.30 -73.97 25.90
N LEU A 15 -169.84 -72.95 26.56
CA LEU A 15 -170.19 -73.03 27.97
C LEU A 15 -171.71 -73.20 28.19
N PRO A 16 -172.17 -74.36 28.71
CA PRO A 16 -173.58 -74.58 29.01
C PRO A 16 -174.08 -73.68 30.15
N ALA A 17 -175.35 -73.28 30.09
CA ALA A 17 -175.92 -72.29 31.00
C ALA A 17 -175.82 -72.65 32.49
N ALA A 18 -175.82 -73.94 32.82
CA ALA A 18 -175.69 -74.43 34.20
C ALA A 18 -174.32 -74.10 34.83
N MET A 19 -173.25 -73.97 34.02
CA MET A 19 -171.89 -73.70 34.52
C MET A 19 -171.57 -72.21 34.61
N HIS A 20 -172.48 -71.32 34.21
CA HIS A 20 -172.29 -69.87 34.41
C HIS A 20 -172.36 -69.47 35.89
N ALA A 21 -172.93 -70.31 36.75
CA ALA A 21 -173.04 -70.06 38.19
C ALA A 21 -171.85 -70.62 38.99
N ASP A 22 -170.88 -71.27 38.34
CA ASP A 22 -169.68 -71.78 39.01
C ASP A 22 -168.65 -70.65 39.20
N GLU A 23 -168.42 -70.29 40.46
CA GLU A 23 -167.60 -69.15 40.87
C GLU A 23 -166.11 -69.35 40.50
N GLN A 24 -165.60 -70.58 40.54
CA GLN A 24 -164.19 -70.87 40.17
C GLN A 24 -163.96 -70.70 38.67
N LEU A 25 -164.92 -71.14 37.86
CA LEU A 25 -164.85 -71.01 36.41
C LEU A 25 -164.91 -69.54 35.98
N LEU A 26 -165.76 -68.74 36.61
CA LEU A 26 -165.87 -67.31 36.33
C LEU A 26 -164.55 -66.57 36.66
N ALA A 27 -163.90 -66.92 37.78
CA ALA A 27 -162.61 -66.36 38.16
C ALA A 27 -161.50 -66.71 37.16
N PHE A 28 -161.45 -67.96 36.68
CA PHE A 28 -160.51 -68.36 35.63
C PHE A 28 -160.72 -67.57 34.34
N LEU A 29 -161.98 -67.44 33.90
CA LEU A 29 -162.31 -66.68 32.69
C LEU A 29 -161.95 -65.21 32.85
N GLN A 30 -162.10 -64.61 34.04
CA GLN A 30 -161.64 -63.24 34.30
C GLN A 30 -160.13 -63.08 34.17
N ALA A 31 -159.35 -64.05 34.67
CA ALA A 31 -157.90 -64.05 34.52
C ALA A 31 -157.47 -64.17 33.03
N VAL A 32 -158.14 -65.02 32.27
CA VAL A 32 -157.92 -65.15 30.82
C VAL A 32 -158.28 -63.84 30.11
N ASN A 33 -159.39 -63.20 30.49
CA ASN A 33 -159.83 -61.93 29.92
C ASN A 33 -158.82 -60.80 30.13
N ALA A 34 -158.26 -60.72 31.34
CA ALA A 34 -157.23 -59.75 31.68
C ALA A 34 -155.95 -59.97 30.83
N SER A 35 -155.57 -61.23 30.58
CA SER A 35 -154.41 -61.56 29.74
C SER A 35 -154.60 -61.09 28.29
N TYR A 36 -155.78 -61.29 27.70
CA TYR A 36 -156.07 -60.81 26.34
C TYR A 36 -155.93 -59.29 26.21
N HIS A 37 -156.45 -58.53 27.16
CA HIS A 37 -156.33 -57.07 27.15
C HIS A 37 -154.91 -56.57 27.43
N SER A 38 -154.07 -57.35 28.12
CA SER A 38 -152.64 -57.02 28.25
C SER A 38 -151.92 -57.18 26.92
N TYR A 39 -152.15 -58.31 26.24
CA TYR A 39 -151.50 -58.61 24.95
C TYR A 39 -151.83 -57.57 23.86
N GLU A 40 -153.09 -57.17 23.71
CA GLU A 40 -153.48 -56.13 22.75
C GLU A 40 -152.74 -54.80 23.03
N ARG A 41 -152.58 -54.44 24.30
CA ARG A 41 -151.90 -53.21 24.72
C ARG A 41 -150.40 -53.24 24.40
N ASP A 42 -149.76 -54.38 24.62
CA ASP A 42 -148.33 -54.58 24.33
C ASP A 42 -148.06 -54.59 22.82
N HIS A 43 -148.98 -55.14 22.02
CA HIS A 43 -148.89 -55.13 20.56
C HIS A 43 -148.95 -53.71 19.98
N ASP A 44 -149.93 -52.90 20.41
CA ASP A 44 -150.09 -51.52 19.97
C ASP A 44 -148.87 -50.65 20.33
N LEU A 45 -148.26 -50.89 21.50
CA LEU A 45 -147.02 -50.20 21.92
C LEU A 45 -145.83 -50.57 21.03
N SER A 46 -145.66 -51.85 20.69
CA SER A 46 -144.59 -52.32 19.82
C SER A 46 -144.70 -51.75 18.40
N GLU A 47 -145.92 -51.66 17.85
CA GLU A 47 -146.15 -51.14 16.50
C GLU A 47 -145.82 -49.64 16.41
N ARG A 48 -146.19 -48.86 17.44
CA ARG A 48 -145.80 -47.45 17.55
C ARG A 48 -144.29 -47.25 17.68
N ALA A 49 -143.62 -48.05 18.51
CA ALA A 49 -142.18 -47.93 18.71
C ALA A 49 -141.39 -48.20 17.41
N PHE A 50 -141.83 -49.18 16.62
CA PHE A 50 -141.19 -49.50 15.33
C PHE A 50 -141.30 -48.32 14.34
N LYS A 51 -142.48 -47.69 14.28
CA LYS A 51 -142.74 -46.59 13.34
C LYS A 51 -141.91 -45.34 13.64
N ILE A 52 -141.74 -45.00 14.92
CA ILE A 52 -140.88 -43.88 15.34
C ILE A 52 -139.42 -44.14 14.97
N SER A 53 -138.92 -45.36 15.20
CA SER A 53 -137.53 -45.72 14.87
C SER A 53 -137.24 -45.68 13.37
N GLU A 54 -138.22 -46.01 12.52
CA GLU A 54 -138.09 -45.93 11.06
C GLU A 54 -138.00 -44.47 10.58
N GLU A 55 -138.84 -43.58 11.12
CA GLU A 55 -138.81 -42.15 10.80
C GLU A 55 -137.48 -41.50 11.23
N GLU A 56 -136.95 -41.83 12.42
CA GLU A 56 -135.64 -41.35 12.87
C GLU A 56 -134.48 -41.82 11.98
N PHE A 57 -134.49 -43.09 11.55
CA PHE A 57 -133.44 -43.63 10.67
C PHE A 57 -133.42 -42.91 9.31
N ILE A 58 -134.58 -42.68 8.71
CA ILE A 58 -134.69 -41.98 7.43
C ILE A 58 -134.20 -40.53 7.55
N ALA A 59 -134.55 -39.84 8.64
CA ALA A 59 -134.09 -38.48 8.89
C ALA A 59 -132.56 -38.38 9.00
N VAL A 60 -131.94 -39.27 9.78
CA VAL A 60 -130.47 -39.31 9.95
C VAL A 60 -129.75 -39.64 8.64
N ASN A 61 -130.26 -40.59 7.86
CA ASN A 61 -129.64 -40.98 6.60
C ASN A 61 -129.68 -39.84 5.56
N ASN A 62 -130.79 -39.09 5.49
CA ASN A 62 -130.88 -37.93 4.63
C ASN A 62 -129.87 -36.84 5.03
N GLN A 63 -129.74 -36.56 6.33
CA GLN A 63 -128.78 -35.58 6.83
C GLN A 63 -127.31 -35.98 6.52
N LEU A 64 -126.95 -37.26 6.69
CA LEU A 64 -125.62 -37.75 6.32
C LEU A 64 -125.34 -37.63 4.83
N THR A 65 -126.35 -37.90 3.99
CA THR A 65 -126.20 -37.83 2.53
C THR A 65 -125.96 -36.38 2.07
N GLU A 66 -126.65 -35.43 2.69
CA GLU A 66 -126.46 -34.00 2.43
C GLU A 66 -125.07 -33.53 2.86
N GLU A 67 -124.59 -33.89 4.05
CA GLU A 67 -123.22 -33.58 4.50
C GLU A 67 -122.14 -34.17 3.58
N LEU A 68 -122.32 -35.42 3.12
CA LEU A 68 -121.38 -36.07 2.19
C LEU A 68 -121.32 -35.33 0.85
N SER A 69 -122.45 -34.81 0.36
CA SER A 69 -122.50 -34.05 -0.89
C SER A 69 -121.73 -32.73 -0.79
N VAL A 70 -121.90 -31.99 0.32
CA VAL A 70 -121.20 -30.72 0.58
C VAL A 70 -119.70 -30.95 0.72
N LYS A 71 -119.28 -32.02 1.41
CA LYS A 71 -117.86 -32.38 1.54
C LYS A 71 -117.23 -32.72 0.19
N ARG A 72 -117.93 -33.48 -0.67
CA ARG A 72 -117.44 -33.79 -2.03
C ARG A 72 -117.24 -32.54 -2.88
N LEU A 73 -118.22 -31.62 -2.87
CA LEU A 73 -118.13 -30.37 -3.62
C LEU A 73 -116.94 -29.50 -3.15
N SER A 74 -116.70 -29.46 -1.83
CA SER A 74 -115.58 -28.72 -1.25
C SER A 74 -114.22 -29.28 -1.68
N ILE A 75 -114.09 -30.61 -1.76
CA ILE A 75 -112.88 -31.28 -2.24
C ILE A 75 -112.64 -30.99 -3.73
N GLU A 76 -113.68 -31.03 -4.57
CA GLU A 76 -113.55 -30.68 -5.99
C GLU A 76 -113.10 -29.24 -6.20
N GLN A 77 -113.69 -28.28 -5.48
CA GLN A 77 -113.27 -26.87 -5.59
C GLN A 77 -111.82 -26.66 -5.16
N LEU A 78 -111.37 -27.35 -4.10
CA LEU A 78 -109.97 -27.33 -3.66
C LEU A 78 -109.02 -27.94 -4.70
N LYS A 79 -109.39 -29.06 -5.31
CA LYS A 79 -108.63 -29.67 -6.43
C LYS A 79 -108.52 -28.70 -7.61
N GLY A 80 -109.61 -28.03 -7.97
CA GLY A 80 -109.62 -27.03 -9.05
C GLY A 80 -108.68 -25.84 -8.80
N ALA A 81 -108.65 -25.31 -7.58
CA ALA A 81 -107.75 -24.20 -7.23
C ALA A 81 -106.26 -24.61 -7.29
N ILE A 82 -105.92 -25.84 -6.90
CA ILE A 82 -104.54 -26.36 -6.91
C ILE A 82 -104.03 -26.62 -8.32
N LEU A 83 -104.87 -27.16 -9.22
CA LEU A 83 -104.52 -27.37 -10.62
C LEU A 83 -104.18 -26.06 -11.36
N GLY A 84 -104.72 -24.92 -10.92
CA GLY A 84 -104.35 -23.61 -11.46
C GLY A 84 -103.01 -23.05 -10.95
N MET A 85 -102.44 -23.64 -9.89
CA MET A 85 -101.17 -23.20 -9.28
C MET A 85 -99.99 -24.15 -9.55
N ALA A 86 -100.25 -25.36 -10.04
CA ALA A 86 -99.23 -26.36 -10.33
C ALA A 86 -98.73 -26.26 -11.78
N GLU A 87 -97.41 -26.33 -11.97
CA GLU A 87 -96.79 -26.48 -13.29
C GLU A 87 -97.18 -27.82 -13.94
N GLU A 88 -97.21 -27.85 -15.27
CA GLU A 88 -97.66 -28.99 -16.09
C GLU A 88 -97.00 -30.31 -15.66
N GLY A 89 -97.81 -31.28 -15.20
CA GLY A 89 -97.36 -32.67 -15.01
C GLY A 89 -97.70 -33.35 -13.67
N LEU A 90 -98.38 -32.68 -12.74
CA LEU A 90 -98.73 -33.28 -11.43
C LEU A 90 -100.22 -33.64 -11.32
N SER A 91 -100.51 -34.94 -11.24
CA SER A 91 -101.86 -35.50 -11.02
C SER A 91 -102.11 -35.75 -9.53
N LEU A 92 -103.19 -35.18 -8.99
CA LEU A 92 -103.69 -35.43 -7.63
C LEU A 92 -104.75 -36.55 -7.68
N GLU A 93 -104.33 -37.80 -7.50
CA GLU A 93 -105.24 -38.97 -7.54
C GLU A 93 -106.02 -39.20 -6.23
N SER A 94 -105.70 -38.49 -5.14
CA SER A 94 -106.33 -38.70 -3.82
C SER A 94 -107.56 -37.81 -3.61
N ASP A 95 -108.66 -38.39 -3.11
CA ASP A 95 -109.88 -37.70 -2.64
C ASP A 95 -109.84 -37.38 -1.12
N ASN A 96 -108.69 -37.53 -0.47
CA ASN A 96 -108.54 -37.27 0.96
C ASN A 96 -108.03 -35.84 1.22
N LEU A 97 -108.79 -35.08 2.03
CA LEU A 97 -108.46 -33.71 2.39
C LEU A 97 -107.11 -33.59 3.13
N LEU A 98 -106.72 -34.63 3.87
CA LEU A 98 -105.44 -34.66 4.59
C LEU A 98 -104.24 -34.67 3.63
N ASP A 99 -104.34 -35.43 2.54
CA ASP A 99 -103.29 -35.55 1.53
C ASP A 99 -103.11 -34.24 0.75
N ILE A 100 -104.23 -33.55 0.47
CA ILE A 100 -104.22 -32.23 -0.18
C ILE A 100 -103.52 -31.18 0.68
N VAL A 101 -103.81 -31.14 1.98
CA VAL A 101 -103.14 -30.21 2.92
C VAL A 101 -101.65 -30.52 3.06
N GLN A 102 -101.29 -31.80 3.11
CA GLN A 102 -99.90 -32.23 3.17
C GLN A 102 -99.12 -31.85 1.90
N PHE A 103 -99.75 -31.99 0.72
CA PHE A 103 -99.19 -31.55 -0.55
C PHE A 103 -98.93 -30.03 -0.58
N LEU A 104 -99.91 -29.21 -0.19
CA LEU A 104 -99.76 -27.74 -0.13
C LEU A 104 -98.62 -27.30 0.79
N LYS A 105 -98.48 -27.96 1.95
CA LYS A 105 -97.40 -27.67 2.90
C LYS A 105 -96.02 -27.91 2.28
N VAL A 106 -95.87 -28.98 1.50
CA VAL A 106 -94.62 -29.28 0.78
C VAL A 106 -94.33 -28.23 -0.29
N GLN A 107 -95.33 -27.82 -1.08
CA GLN A 107 -95.14 -26.82 -2.13
C GLN A 107 -94.75 -25.43 -1.59
N ILE A 108 -95.38 -24.97 -0.51
CA ILE A 108 -95.01 -23.70 0.15
C ILE A 108 -93.57 -23.78 0.70
N GLN A 109 -93.20 -24.91 1.29
CA GLN A 109 -91.85 -25.12 1.80
C GLN A 109 -90.80 -25.07 0.69
N LEU A 110 -91.03 -25.78 -0.43
CA LEU A 110 -90.13 -25.77 -1.60
C LEU A 110 -89.98 -24.36 -2.18
N ARG A 111 -91.07 -23.59 -2.29
CA ARG A 111 -91.01 -22.20 -2.78
C ARG A 111 -90.20 -21.30 -1.85
N LYS A 112 -90.39 -21.43 -0.54
CA LYS A 112 -89.65 -20.64 0.45
C LYS A 112 -88.16 -20.99 0.44
N GLU A 113 -87.82 -22.27 0.33
CA GLU A 113 -86.43 -22.72 0.16
C GLU A 113 -85.81 -22.19 -1.13
N ALA A 114 -86.57 -22.13 -2.24
CA ALA A 114 -86.11 -21.53 -3.49
C ALA A 114 -85.88 -20.01 -3.36
N GLU A 115 -86.81 -19.27 -2.74
CA GLU A 115 -86.67 -17.82 -2.48
C GLU A 115 -85.48 -17.51 -1.55
N ASP A 116 -85.30 -18.29 -0.48
CA ASP A 116 -84.14 -18.16 0.42
C ASP A 116 -82.83 -18.48 -0.31
N THR A 117 -82.83 -19.51 -1.16
CA THR A 117 -81.66 -19.89 -1.97
C THR A 117 -81.33 -18.79 -2.99
N LEU A 118 -82.32 -18.23 -3.68
CA LEU A 118 -82.13 -17.12 -4.62
C LEU A 118 -81.60 -15.87 -3.91
N THR A 119 -82.18 -15.50 -2.78
CA THR A 119 -81.74 -14.34 -1.97
C THR A 119 -80.32 -14.53 -1.46
N THR A 120 -80.01 -15.72 -0.95
CA THR A 120 -78.64 -16.07 -0.49
C THR A 120 -77.65 -16.04 -1.65
N THR A 121 -78.05 -16.53 -2.82
CA THR A 121 -77.19 -16.55 -4.02
C THR A 121 -76.95 -15.13 -4.55
N ALA A 122 -77.99 -14.28 -4.61
CA ALA A 122 -77.87 -12.87 -4.98
C ALA A 122 -76.95 -12.10 -4.02
N ASN A 123 -77.12 -12.28 -2.71
CA ASN A 123 -76.24 -11.65 -1.71
C ASN A 123 -74.80 -12.15 -1.81
N ARG A 124 -74.57 -13.45 -2.08
CA ARG A 124 -73.24 -14.00 -2.32
C ARG A 124 -72.60 -13.39 -3.57
N LEU A 125 -73.33 -13.28 -4.68
CA LEU A 125 -72.83 -12.66 -5.91
C LEU A 125 -72.49 -11.18 -5.71
N ALA A 126 -73.37 -10.42 -5.04
CA ALA A 126 -73.10 -9.02 -4.70
C ALA A 126 -71.85 -8.87 -3.83
N PHE A 127 -71.67 -9.71 -2.81
CA PHE A 127 -70.48 -9.71 -1.96
C PHE A 127 -69.20 -10.11 -2.73
N LEU A 128 -69.29 -11.07 -3.65
CA LEU A 128 -68.14 -11.43 -4.49
C LEU A 128 -67.71 -10.26 -5.35
N ILE A 129 -68.66 -9.55 -5.97
CA ILE A 129 -68.37 -8.38 -6.81
C ILE A 129 -67.81 -7.21 -5.98
N SER A 130 -68.32 -6.98 -4.76
CA SER A 130 -67.82 -5.91 -3.88
C SER A 130 -66.40 -6.16 -3.38
N ASN A 131 -65.99 -7.43 -3.22
CA ASN A 131 -64.66 -7.81 -2.75
C ASN A 131 -63.65 -8.04 -3.87
N MET A 132 -64.04 -7.92 -5.15
CA MET A 132 -63.06 -8.00 -6.23
C MET A 132 -62.11 -6.80 -6.17
N GLN A 133 -60.81 -7.05 -6.33
CA GLN A 133 -59.79 -6.00 -6.40
C GLN A 133 -59.71 -5.31 -7.78
N THR A 134 -60.78 -5.41 -8.55
CA THR A 134 -60.92 -4.84 -9.89
C THR A 134 -62.16 -3.96 -9.94
N GLY A 135 -62.09 -2.85 -10.65
CA GLY A 135 -63.25 -2.00 -10.88
C GLY A 135 -64.23 -2.69 -11.83
N ILE A 136 -65.46 -2.91 -11.38
CA ILE A 136 -66.50 -3.57 -12.18
C ILE A 136 -67.62 -2.58 -12.44
N LEU A 137 -68.06 -2.51 -13.70
CA LEU A 137 -69.21 -1.74 -14.13
C LEU A 137 -70.05 -2.58 -15.10
N VAL A 138 -71.31 -2.82 -14.78
CA VAL A 138 -72.27 -3.55 -15.62
C VAL A 138 -73.33 -2.58 -16.12
N GLY A 139 -73.48 -2.48 -17.43
CA GLY A 139 -74.53 -1.70 -18.08
C GLY A 139 -75.59 -2.60 -18.72
N ASP A 140 -76.84 -2.14 -18.77
CA ASP A 140 -77.95 -2.79 -19.48
C ASP A 140 -77.89 -2.53 -21.01
N GLU A 141 -78.93 -2.95 -21.74
CA GLU A 141 -79.05 -2.72 -23.18
C GLU A 141 -79.03 -1.23 -23.58
N ASP A 142 -79.50 -0.36 -22.69
CA ASP A 142 -79.64 1.09 -22.90
C ASP A 142 -78.47 1.90 -22.31
N ARG A 143 -77.46 1.21 -21.75
CA ARG A 143 -76.25 1.77 -21.11
C ARG A 143 -76.48 2.42 -19.74
N HIS A 144 -77.57 2.08 -19.05
CA HIS A 144 -77.73 2.41 -17.64
C HIS A 144 -76.93 1.45 -16.78
N ILE A 145 -76.32 1.98 -15.72
CA ILE A 145 -75.55 1.17 -14.78
C ILE A 145 -76.52 0.26 -14.01
N VAL A 146 -76.37 -1.05 -14.19
CA VAL A 146 -77.10 -2.07 -13.42
C VAL A 146 -76.38 -2.37 -12.10
N LEU A 147 -75.04 -2.40 -12.16
CA LEU A 147 -74.21 -2.75 -11.02
C LEU A 147 -72.82 -2.13 -11.17
N THR A 148 -72.26 -1.64 -10.07
CA THR A 148 -70.85 -1.24 -9.99
C THR A 148 -70.31 -1.56 -8.59
N ASN A 149 -68.99 -1.52 -8.39
CA ASN A 149 -68.37 -1.70 -7.08
C ASN A 149 -67.56 -0.47 -6.64
N GLN A 150 -67.18 -0.44 -5.35
CA GLN A 150 -66.44 0.70 -4.79
C GLN A 150 -65.06 0.87 -5.46
N VAL A 151 -64.40 -0.23 -5.83
CA VAL A 151 -63.09 -0.20 -6.49
C VAL A 151 -63.15 0.55 -7.82
N PHE A 152 -64.24 0.44 -8.59
CA PHE A 152 -64.45 1.22 -9.80
C PHE A 152 -64.53 2.72 -9.49
N CYS A 153 -65.31 3.10 -8.47
CA CYS A 153 -65.41 4.50 -8.05
C CYS A 153 -64.04 5.05 -7.63
N ASP A 154 -63.29 4.30 -6.82
CA ASP A 154 -61.98 4.70 -6.30
C ASP A 154 -60.94 4.84 -7.44
N MET A 155 -60.91 3.91 -8.40
CA MET A 155 -59.99 3.92 -9.53
C MET A 155 -60.12 5.21 -10.37
N PHE A 156 -61.36 5.64 -10.61
CA PHE A 156 -61.69 6.82 -11.42
C PHE A 156 -61.97 8.09 -10.60
N GLY A 157 -61.85 8.04 -9.27
CA GLY A 157 -62.04 9.20 -8.38
C GLY A 157 -63.49 9.68 -8.27
N ILE A 158 -64.47 8.81 -8.51
CA ILE A 158 -65.90 9.12 -8.48
C ILE A 158 -66.35 9.25 -7.02
N GLN A 159 -66.93 10.39 -6.65
CA GLN A 159 -67.33 10.72 -5.27
C GLN A 159 -68.66 10.07 -4.84
N ALA A 160 -69.41 9.48 -5.78
CA ALA A 160 -70.69 8.82 -5.52
C ALA A 160 -70.48 7.36 -5.07
N THR A 161 -71.39 6.85 -4.23
CA THR A 161 -71.38 5.42 -3.85
C THR A 161 -71.89 4.55 -5.01
N PRO A 162 -71.52 3.26 -5.06
CA PRO A 162 -71.99 2.35 -6.10
C PRO A 162 -73.51 2.32 -6.25
N GLU A 163 -74.25 2.38 -5.15
CA GLU A 163 -75.72 2.37 -5.13
C GLU A 163 -76.32 3.65 -5.74
N GLN A 164 -75.63 4.78 -5.62
CA GLN A 164 -76.06 6.06 -6.21
C GLN A 164 -75.84 6.10 -7.73
N LEU A 165 -74.95 5.26 -8.25
CA LEU A 165 -74.66 5.17 -9.67
C LEU A 165 -75.62 4.24 -10.41
N VAL A 166 -76.30 3.32 -9.72
CA VAL A 166 -77.27 2.41 -10.34
C VAL A 166 -78.42 3.21 -10.98
N GLY A 167 -78.69 2.95 -12.25
CA GLY A 167 -79.68 3.64 -13.07
C GLY A 167 -79.17 4.91 -13.79
N ALA A 168 -77.93 5.36 -13.54
CA ALA A 168 -77.34 6.47 -14.26
C ALA A 168 -76.93 6.07 -15.68
N ASP A 169 -77.08 6.98 -16.66
CA ASP A 169 -76.63 6.78 -18.05
C ASP A 169 -75.11 7.01 -18.15
N CYS A 170 -74.39 5.97 -18.59
CA CYS A 170 -72.93 6.04 -18.76
C CYS A 170 -72.49 6.99 -19.88
N THR A 171 -73.35 7.32 -20.83
CA THR A 171 -73.00 8.09 -22.04
C THR A 171 -72.52 9.50 -21.70
N GLY A 172 -73.20 10.18 -20.77
CA GLY A 172 -72.81 11.52 -20.32
C GLY A 172 -71.51 11.51 -19.49
N ALA A 173 -71.34 10.49 -18.65
CA ALA A 173 -70.18 10.35 -17.78
C ALA A 173 -68.87 10.10 -18.54
N ILE A 174 -68.92 9.36 -19.65
CA ILE A 174 -67.74 9.11 -20.51
C ILE A 174 -67.20 10.42 -21.09
N GLU A 175 -68.08 11.31 -21.54
CA GLU A 175 -67.70 12.58 -22.16
C GLU A 175 -67.21 13.61 -21.13
N GLU A 176 -67.79 13.59 -19.93
CA GLU A 176 -67.38 14.45 -18.80
C GLU A 176 -66.00 14.04 -18.24
N HIS A 177 -65.71 12.74 -18.18
CA HIS A 177 -64.49 12.20 -17.58
C HIS A 177 -63.41 11.78 -18.58
N LYS A 178 -63.58 12.02 -19.89
CA LYS A 178 -62.59 11.68 -20.92
C LYS A 178 -61.21 12.30 -20.66
N GLY A 179 -61.15 13.44 -19.98
CA GLY A 179 -59.92 14.14 -19.60
C GLY A 179 -59.01 13.37 -18.64
N LEU A 180 -59.51 12.30 -18.01
CA LEU A 180 -58.70 11.41 -17.16
C LEU A 180 -57.74 10.53 -17.99
N PHE A 181 -57.99 10.35 -19.28
CA PHE A 181 -57.19 9.48 -20.15
C PHE A 181 -56.14 10.27 -20.92
N ALA A 182 -54.98 9.68 -21.18
CA ALA A 182 -53.89 10.33 -21.91
C ALA A 182 -54.25 10.67 -23.38
N GLN A 183 -55.25 9.98 -23.94
CA GLN A 183 -55.78 10.23 -25.28
C GLN A 183 -57.33 10.24 -25.24
N PRO A 184 -57.95 11.35 -24.77
CA PRO A 184 -59.39 11.43 -24.52
C PRO A 184 -60.26 11.08 -25.72
N GLU A 185 -59.97 11.63 -26.90
CA GLU A 185 -60.80 11.47 -28.10
C GLU A 185 -60.73 10.04 -28.64
N LYS A 186 -59.55 9.42 -28.58
CA LYS A 186 -59.38 8.01 -28.99
C LYS A 186 -60.06 7.06 -28.02
N PHE A 187 -60.09 7.38 -26.73
CA PHE A 187 -60.78 6.59 -25.72
C PHE A 187 -62.28 6.54 -26.00
N VAL A 188 -62.92 7.70 -26.22
CA VAL A 188 -64.36 7.80 -26.53
C VAL A 188 -64.68 7.04 -27.83
N GLN A 189 -63.94 7.31 -28.91
CA GLN A 189 -64.12 6.59 -30.18
C GLN A 189 -64.00 5.08 -30.03
N ARG A 190 -63.03 4.62 -29.22
CA ARG A 190 -62.84 3.19 -28.96
C ARG A 190 -64.00 2.60 -28.16
N MET A 191 -64.56 3.33 -27.18
CA MET A 191 -65.73 2.87 -26.43
C MET A 191 -66.95 2.69 -27.33
N ASP A 192 -67.22 3.65 -28.22
CA ASP A 192 -68.33 3.57 -29.16
C ASP A 192 -68.22 2.33 -30.07
N VAL A 193 -67.02 2.07 -30.59
CA VAL A 193 -66.75 0.88 -31.41
C VAL A 193 -66.99 -0.41 -30.62
N LEU A 194 -66.53 -0.50 -29.36
CA LEU A 194 -66.73 -1.71 -28.55
C LEU A 194 -68.22 -1.97 -28.24
N LEU A 195 -68.97 -0.91 -27.94
CA LEU A 195 -70.40 -0.98 -27.66
C LEU A 195 -71.21 -1.32 -28.93
N GLN A 196 -70.76 -0.86 -30.11
CA GLN A 196 -71.38 -1.20 -31.39
C GLN A 196 -71.05 -2.63 -31.85
N ASP A 197 -69.78 -3.03 -31.78
CA ASP A 197 -69.31 -4.33 -32.24
C ASP A 197 -69.77 -5.48 -31.35
N LYS A 198 -69.99 -5.22 -30.05
CA LYS A 198 -70.45 -6.20 -29.05
C LYS A 198 -69.63 -7.50 -29.06
N LYS A 199 -68.31 -7.37 -29.23
CA LYS A 199 -67.34 -8.48 -29.19
C LYS A 199 -66.50 -8.41 -27.93
N LEU A 200 -66.19 -9.56 -27.36
CA LEU A 200 -65.27 -9.70 -26.24
C LEU A 200 -63.91 -9.06 -26.58
N VAL A 201 -63.43 -8.16 -25.72
CA VAL A 201 -62.08 -7.58 -25.77
C VAL A 201 -61.44 -7.72 -24.41
N VAL A 202 -60.23 -8.27 -24.37
CA VAL A 202 -59.50 -8.52 -23.12
C VAL A 202 -58.09 -7.94 -23.18
N ASN A 203 -57.55 -7.60 -22.02
CA ASN A 203 -56.19 -7.10 -21.80
C ASN A 203 -55.87 -5.80 -22.55
N GLU A 204 -56.86 -4.94 -22.77
CA GLU A 204 -56.66 -3.67 -23.46
C GLU A 204 -56.06 -2.64 -22.49
N GLN A 205 -54.91 -2.06 -22.82
CA GLN A 205 -54.23 -1.14 -21.91
C GLN A 205 -54.69 0.30 -22.13
N LEU A 206 -55.09 0.95 -21.04
CA LEU A 206 -55.49 2.35 -20.97
C LEU A 206 -54.48 3.12 -20.14
N ARG A 207 -53.91 4.17 -20.70
CA ARG A 207 -53.02 5.08 -19.98
C ARG A 207 -53.81 6.31 -19.53
N LEU A 208 -53.79 6.59 -18.24
CA LEU A 208 -54.38 7.79 -17.66
C LEU A 208 -53.43 8.99 -17.81
N ALA A 209 -53.98 10.20 -17.74
CA ALA A 209 -53.23 11.46 -17.82
C ALA A 209 -52.24 11.65 -16.66
N ASP A 210 -52.54 11.04 -15.51
CA ASP A 210 -51.68 11.04 -14.31
C ASP A 210 -50.54 10.00 -14.36
N GLY A 211 -50.47 9.18 -15.40
CA GLY A 211 -49.43 8.17 -15.61
C GLY A 211 -49.80 6.76 -15.16
N ARG A 212 -50.95 6.54 -14.52
CA ARG A 212 -51.46 5.19 -14.21
C ARG A 212 -51.80 4.42 -15.50
N ILE A 213 -51.68 3.10 -15.45
CA ILE A 213 -51.96 2.18 -16.55
C ILE A 213 -52.97 1.15 -16.09
N PHE A 214 -54.17 1.21 -16.64
CA PHE A 214 -55.24 0.26 -16.36
C PHE A 214 -55.37 -0.76 -17.49
N GLU A 215 -55.60 -2.01 -17.13
CA GLU A 215 -56.02 -3.07 -18.03
C GLU A 215 -57.55 -3.13 -18.04
N ARG A 216 -58.15 -3.06 -19.23
CA ARG A 216 -59.59 -3.08 -19.44
C ARG A 216 -60.00 -4.36 -20.18
N ASN A 217 -61.06 -4.98 -19.67
CA ASN A 217 -61.81 -6.03 -20.37
C ASN A 217 -63.23 -5.55 -20.63
N TYR A 218 -63.74 -5.79 -21.84
CA TYR A 218 -65.11 -5.57 -22.25
C TYR A 218 -65.76 -6.92 -22.57
N ILE A 219 -66.80 -7.27 -21.82
CA ILE A 219 -67.49 -8.55 -21.90
C ILE A 219 -68.97 -8.29 -22.22
N PRO A 220 -69.42 -8.53 -23.46
CA PRO A 220 -70.84 -8.42 -23.80
C PRO A 220 -71.62 -9.60 -23.18
N ILE A 221 -72.81 -9.33 -22.64
CA ILE A 221 -73.66 -10.32 -21.97
C ILE A 221 -74.81 -10.69 -22.92
N PHE A 222 -74.92 -11.98 -23.23
CA PHE A 222 -76.01 -12.53 -24.04
C PHE A 222 -76.76 -13.60 -23.25
N ILE A 223 -78.08 -13.53 -23.25
CA ILE A 223 -78.98 -14.55 -22.67
C ILE A 223 -79.88 -15.02 -23.81
N GLU A 224 -79.87 -16.32 -24.12
CA GLU A 224 -80.61 -16.90 -25.27
C GLU A 224 -80.33 -16.17 -26.60
N ASP A 225 -79.05 -15.86 -26.86
CA ASP A 225 -78.57 -15.09 -28.02
C ASP A 225 -79.09 -13.64 -28.13
N VAL A 226 -79.82 -13.15 -27.13
CA VAL A 226 -80.25 -11.76 -27.03
C VAL A 226 -79.25 -10.97 -26.20
N TYR A 227 -78.79 -9.83 -26.73
CA TYR A 227 -77.91 -8.92 -25.99
C TYR A 227 -78.65 -8.33 -24.79
N LYS A 228 -78.09 -8.51 -23.60
CA LYS A 228 -78.65 -8.08 -22.31
C LYS A 228 -77.79 -7.06 -21.56
N GLY A 229 -76.82 -6.46 -22.26
CA GLY A 229 -75.90 -5.50 -21.69
C GLY A 229 -74.45 -5.95 -21.75
N HIS A 230 -73.60 -5.37 -20.92
CA HIS A 230 -72.16 -5.59 -20.96
C HIS A 230 -71.49 -5.34 -19.61
N LEU A 231 -70.34 -5.97 -19.39
CA LEU A 231 -69.51 -5.81 -18.21
C LEU A 231 -68.16 -5.23 -18.61
N TRP A 232 -67.77 -4.14 -17.94
CA TRP A 232 -66.43 -3.60 -17.94
C TRP A 232 -65.70 -4.05 -16.69
N ASN A 233 -64.47 -4.53 -16.87
CA ASN A 233 -63.57 -4.87 -15.79
C ASN A 233 -62.27 -4.08 -15.97
N TYR A 234 -61.88 -3.34 -14.94
CA TYR A 234 -60.68 -2.52 -14.87
C TYR A 234 -59.74 -3.03 -13.78
N LYS A 235 -58.47 -3.19 -14.13
CA LYS A 235 -57.41 -3.58 -13.20
C LYS A 235 -56.24 -2.61 -13.30
N ASP A 236 -55.79 -2.07 -12.17
CA ASP A 236 -54.56 -1.29 -12.16
C ASP A 236 -53.35 -2.23 -12.34
N ILE A 237 -52.60 -2.04 -13.44
CA ILE A 237 -51.39 -2.81 -13.77
C ILE A 237 -50.14 -1.93 -13.78
N THR A 238 -50.23 -0.73 -13.22
CA THR A 238 -49.14 0.27 -13.24
C THR A 238 -47.86 -0.30 -12.64
N GLU A 239 -47.92 -0.85 -11.42
CA GLU A 239 -46.75 -1.41 -10.75
C GLU A 239 -46.12 -2.56 -11.54
N ARG A 240 -46.94 -3.44 -12.11
CA ARG A 240 -46.47 -4.58 -12.91
C ARG A 240 -45.70 -4.10 -14.14
N ILE A 241 -46.28 -3.18 -14.92
CA ILE A 241 -45.64 -2.67 -16.15
C ILE A 241 -44.35 -1.90 -15.81
N MET A 242 -44.36 -1.10 -14.74
CA MET A 242 -43.16 -0.38 -14.29
C MET A 242 -42.06 -1.35 -13.84
N ALA A 243 -42.40 -2.43 -13.14
CA ALA A 243 -41.45 -3.46 -12.72
C ALA A 243 -40.85 -4.20 -13.93
N GLU A 244 -41.68 -4.63 -14.90
CA GLU A 244 -41.23 -5.28 -16.14
C GLU A 244 -40.28 -4.35 -16.93
N GLN A 245 -40.62 -3.07 -17.06
CA GLN A 245 -39.76 -2.08 -17.72
C GLN A 245 -38.46 -1.82 -16.96
N ALA A 246 -38.50 -1.80 -15.62
CA ALA A 246 -37.32 -1.62 -14.80
C ALA A 246 -36.34 -2.79 -14.96
N VAL A 247 -36.84 -4.02 -15.01
CA VAL A 247 -36.03 -5.22 -15.31
C VAL A 247 -35.39 -5.10 -16.69
N LYS A 248 -36.18 -4.81 -17.72
CA LYS A 248 -35.66 -4.68 -19.10
C LYS A 248 -34.58 -3.59 -19.21
N ARG A 249 -34.80 -2.41 -18.59
CA ARG A 249 -33.80 -1.33 -18.57
C ARG A 249 -32.53 -1.72 -17.82
N ARG A 250 -32.64 -2.47 -16.73
CA ARG A 250 -31.47 -2.97 -16.00
C ARG A 250 -30.68 -3.97 -16.86
N GLU A 251 -31.36 -4.90 -17.51
CA GLU A 251 -30.73 -5.89 -18.40
C GLU A 251 -29.99 -5.21 -19.56
N GLU A 252 -30.64 -4.27 -20.25
CA GLU A 252 -30.04 -3.48 -21.32
C GLU A 252 -28.84 -2.67 -20.83
N LYS A 253 -28.95 -2.05 -19.64
CA LYS A 253 -27.84 -1.31 -19.02
C LYS A 253 -26.63 -2.22 -18.77
N TYR A 254 -26.82 -3.39 -18.16
CA TYR A 254 -25.72 -4.32 -17.90
C TYR A 254 -25.10 -4.86 -19.19
N ARG A 255 -25.94 -5.24 -20.18
CA ARG A 255 -25.48 -5.70 -21.49
C ARG A 255 -24.60 -4.64 -22.18
N ASN A 256 -25.02 -3.37 -22.14
CA ASN A 256 -24.26 -2.26 -22.71
C ASN A 256 -22.96 -1.97 -21.95
N ILE A 257 -22.94 -2.10 -20.62
CA ILE A 257 -21.70 -1.95 -19.84
C ILE A 257 -20.69 -3.03 -20.25
N ILE A 258 -21.13 -4.30 -20.28
CA ILE A 258 -20.26 -5.44 -20.64
C ILE A 258 -19.78 -5.32 -22.09
N ALA A 259 -20.62 -4.88 -23.02
CA ALA A 259 -20.25 -4.73 -24.43
C ALA A 259 -19.25 -3.58 -24.69
N ASN A 260 -19.32 -2.50 -23.91
CA ASN A 260 -18.45 -1.33 -24.07
C ASN A 260 -17.18 -1.38 -23.19
N MET A 261 -17.11 -2.30 -22.24
CA MET A 261 -15.87 -2.59 -21.55
C MET A 261 -14.90 -3.28 -22.51
N ASN A 262 -13.64 -2.83 -22.57
CA ASN A 262 -12.56 -3.47 -23.33
C ASN A 262 -12.08 -4.78 -22.68
N LEU A 263 -13.01 -5.56 -22.11
CA LEU A 263 -12.76 -6.80 -21.40
C LEU A 263 -13.33 -7.97 -22.19
N GLY A 264 -12.49 -8.97 -22.45
CA GLY A 264 -12.96 -10.26 -22.92
C GLY A 264 -13.65 -11.02 -21.79
N LEU A 265 -14.81 -11.59 -22.06
CA LEU A 265 -15.53 -12.48 -21.15
C LEU A 265 -15.57 -13.86 -21.78
N LEU A 266 -15.22 -14.89 -21.01
CA LEU A 266 -15.30 -16.29 -21.41
C LEU A 266 -15.95 -17.10 -20.28
N GLU A 267 -16.97 -17.87 -20.63
CA GLU A 267 -17.61 -18.82 -19.73
C GLU A 267 -17.31 -20.24 -20.20
N VAL A 268 -16.94 -21.10 -19.27
CA VAL A 268 -16.65 -22.50 -19.52
C VAL A 268 -17.41 -23.40 -18.56
N ASP A 269 -17.74 -24.61 -18.99
CA ASP A 269 -18.32 -25.63 -18.13
C ASP A 269 -17.28 -26.26 -17.16
N ASN A 270 -17.73 -27.22 -16.35
CA ASN A 270 -16.87 -27.97 -15.41
C ASN A 270 -15.72 -28.76 -16.07
N ASN A 271 -15.79 -29.01 -17.38
CA ASN A 271 -14.76 -29.66 -18.18
C ASN A 271 -13.83 -28.66 -18.89
N GLY A 272 -14.10 -27.35 -18.74
CA GLY A 272 -13.35 -26.27 -19.37
C GLY A 272 -13.71 -26.04 -20.84
N MET A 273 -14.87 -26.52 -21.29
CA MET A 273 -15.40 -26.27 -22.63
C MET A 273 -16.09 -24.92 -22.67
N VAL A 274 -15.79 -24.11 -23.68
CA VAL A 274 -16.40 -22.78 -23.85
C VAL A 274 -17.89 -22.91 -24.14
N GLN A 275 -18.69 -22.26 -23.28
CA GLN A 275 -20.14 -22.12 -23.43
C GLN A 275 -20.51 -20.78 -24.04
N TYR A 276 -19.80 -19.72 -23.62
CA TYR A 276 -20.05 -18.37 -24.10
C TYR A 276 -18.75 -17.57 -24.15
N ALA A 277 -18.63 -16.68 -25.14
CA ALA A 277 -17.60 -15.67 -25.20
C ALA A 277 -18.21 -14.36 -25.71
N ASN A 278 -17.87 -13.23 -25.09
CA ASN A 278 -18.32 -11.95 -25.59
C ASN A 278 -17.55 -11.53 -26.86
N HIS A 279 -18.06 -10.49 -27.55
CA HIS A 279 -17.44 -9.98 -28.78
C HIS A 279 -15.97 -9.58 -28.57
N ARG A 280 -15.65 -8.92 -27.45
CA ARG A 280 -14.29 -8.47 -27.17
C ARG A 280 -13.30 -9.61 -27.00
N PHE A 281 -13.71 -10.71 -26.36
CA PHE A 281 -12.88 -11.92 -26.26
C PHE A 281 -12.59 -12.52 -27.63
N CYS A 282 -13.59 -12.52 -28.53
CA CYS A 282 -13.42 -12.99 -29.90
C CYS A 282 -12.41 -12.12 -30.67
N GLU A 283 -12.49 -10.79 -30.55
CA GLU A 283 -11.53 -9.87 -31.18
C GLU A 283 -10.08 -10.08 -30.70
N MET A 284 -9.87 -10.14 -29.38
CA MET A 284 -8.52 -10.26 -28.80
C MET A 284 -7.90 -11.65 -29.04
N SER A 285 -8.73 -12.70 -29.01
CA SER A 285 -8.30 -14.07 -29.29
C SER A 285 -8.13 -14.36 -30.79
N GLY A 286 -8.84 -13.61 -31.64
CA GLY A 286 -8.88 -13.80 -33.09
C GLY A 286 -9.76 -14.97 -33.54
N TYR A 287 -10.48 -15.62 -32.62
CA TYR A 287 -11.42 -16.69 -32.92
C TYR A 287 -12.85 -16.15 -32.96
N ALA A 288 -13.67 -16.67 -33.87
CA ALA A 288 -15.10 -16.42 -33.86
C ALA A 288 -15.79 -17.28 -32.78
N LEU A 289 -16.97 -16.84 -32.30
CA LEU A 289 -17.67 -17.50 -31.19
C LEU A 289 -17.97 -18.98 -31.51
N ASP A 290 -18.44 -19.26 -32.72
CA ASP A 290 -18.73 -20.59 -33.26
C ASP A 290 -17.49 -21.50 -33.32
N GLU A 291 -16.29 -20.94 -33.50
CA GLU A 291 -15.04 -21.68 -33.45
C GLU A 291 -14.60 -22.02 -32.01
N LEU A 292 -15.04 -21.21 -31.04
CA LEU A 292 -14.72 -21.36 -29.62
C LEU A 292 -15.69 -22.32 -28.93
N THR A 293 -16.98 -22.25 -29.24
CA THR A 293 -18.01 -23.04 -28.56
C THR A 293 -17.67 -24.54 -28.63
N TYR A 294 -17.80 -25.23 -27.50
CA TYR A 294 -17.47 -26.66 -27.33
C TYR A 294 -15.99 -27.04 -27.50
N ARG A 295 -15.08 -26.06 -27.59
CA ARG A 295 -13.64 -26.32 -27.48
C ARG A 295 -13.13 -26.05 -26.08
N LYS A 296 -12.06 -26.75 -25.70
CA LYS A 296 -11.41 -26.56 -24.41
C LYS A 296 -10.56 -25.29 -24.46
N ALA A 297 -10.90 -24.29 -23.65
CA ALA A 297 -10.18 -23.00 -23.65
C ALA A 297 -8.68 -23.16 -23.37
N ALA A 298 -8.33 -24.06 -22.44
CA ALA A 298 -6.96 -24.42 -22.07
C ALA A 298 -6.16 -25.08 -23.21
N SER A 299 -6.78 -25.49 -24.32
CA SER A 299 -6.06 -26.06 -25.47
C SER A 299 -5.76 -25.03 -26.55
N LEU A 300 -6.51 -23.93 -26.58
CA LEU A 300 -6.43 -22.90 -27.61
C LEU A 300 -5.48 -21.75 -27.22
N PHE A 301 -5.36 -21.47 -25.92
CA PHE A 301 -4.66 -20.28 -25.40
C PHE A 301 -3.42 -20.65 -24.59
N THR A 302 -2.58 -21.52 -25.14
CA THR A 302 -1.36 -22.01 -24.50
C THR A 302 -0.12 -21.50 -25.21
N PHE A 303 0.88 -21.10 -24.43
CA PHE A 303 2.18 -20.68 -24.94
C PHE A 303 3.25 -21.00 -23.88
N GLY A 304 4.33 -21.67 -24.29
CA GLY A 304 5.42 -22.07 -23.38
C GLY A 304 4.97 -23.06 -22.31
N GLU A 305 5.51 -22.93 -21.10
CA GLU A 305 5.25 -23.81 -19.93
C GLU A 305 3.98 -23.43 -19.15
N ASN A 306 3.16 -22.53 -19.69
CA ASN A 306 1.98 -21.97 -19.02
C ASN A 306 0.84 -22.98 -18.76
N ASN A 307 0.91 -24.21 -19.28
CA ASN A 307 -0.11 -25.25 -19.09
C ASN A 307 -0.33 -25.59 -17.62
N GLN A 308 0.76 -25.73 -16.85
CA GLN A 308 0.67 -26.09 -15.44
C GLN A 308 -0.05 -25.01 -14.63
N LEU A 309 0.25 -23.74 -14.92
CA LEU A 309 -0.43 -22.61 -14.28
C LEU A 309 -1.92 -22.58 -14.63
N ILE A 310 -2.29 -22.78 -15.90
CA ILE A 310 -3.72 -22.80 -16.31
C ILE A 310 -4.47 -23.93 -15.59
N GLU A 311 -3.87 -25.12 -15.47
CA GLU A 311 -4.46 -26.26 -14.76
C GLU A 311 -4.61 -26.02 -13.26
N GLU A 312 -3.59 -25.46 -12.62
CA GLU A 312 -3.65 -25.08 -11.20
C GLU A 312 -4.78 -24.07 -10.94
N LYS A 313 -4.87 -23.02 -11.77
CA LYS A 313 -5.92 -22.01 -11.65
C LYS A 313 -7.30 -22.58 -11.94
N ALA A 314 -7.43 -23.50 -12.89
CA ALA A 314 -8.69 -24.21 -13.12
C ALA A 314 -9.10 -25.09 -11.92
N ALA A 315 -8.15 -25.75 -11.25
CA ALA A 315 -8.41 -26.54 -10.06
C ALA A 315 -8.85 -25.67 -8.86
N LEU A 316 -8.27 -24.47 -8.70
CA LEU A 316 -8.70 -23.51 -7.67
C LEU A 316 -10.15 -23.06 -7.87
N ARG A 317 -10.56 -22.77 -9.12
CA ARG A 317 -11.95 -22.40 -9.42
C ARG A 317 -12.94 -23.52 -9.11
N LYS A 318 -12.57 -24.78 -9.33
CA LYS A 318 -13.38 -25.94 -8.93
C LYS A 318 -13.58 -26.04 -7.41
N LYS A 319 -12.68 -25.45 -6.62
CA LYS A 319 -12.80 -25.33 -5.16
C LYS A 319 -13.55 -24.06 -4.72
N GLY A 320 -14.11 -23.30 -5.65
CA GLY A 320 -14.82 -22.05 -5.39
C GLY A 320 -13.93 -20.83 -5.17
N ILE A 321 -12.62 -20.93 -5.46
CA ILE A 321 -11.66 -19.85 -5.22
C ILE A 321 -11.52 -19.00 -6.49
N SER A 322 -11.73 -17.69 -6.33
CA SER A 322 -11.47 -16.70 -7.39
C SER A 322 -10.03 -16.22 -7.30
N ASP A 323 -9.39 -15.99 -8.45
CA ASP A 323 -8.00 -15.54 -8.51
C ASP A 323 -7.73 -14.74 -9.79
N ALA A 324 -6.66 -13.95 -9.79
CA ALA A 324 -6.23 -13.16 -10.94
C ALA A 324 -4.73 -13.32 -11.21
N TYR A 325 -4.36 -13.47 -12.48
CA TYR A 325 -2.97 -13.72 -12.88
C TYR A 325 -2.69 -13.21 -14.30
N GLU A 326 -1.42 -12.99 -14.58
CA GLU A 326 -0.93 -12.61 -15.90
C GLU A 326 -0.48 -13.85 -16.68
N LEU A 327 -0.75 -13.85 -17.99
CA LEU A 327 -0.41 -14.96 -18.84
C LEU A 327 -0.03 -14.49 -20.24
N ALA A 328 1.10 -14.98 -20.74
CA ALA A 328 1.45 -14.88 -22.15
C ALA A 328 0.73 -15.98 -22.95
N VAL A 329 0.05 -15.59 -24.03
CA VAL A 329 -0.71 -16.50 -24.90
C VAL A 329 -0.41 -16.20 -26.37
N LYS A 330 -0.67 -17.17 -27.24
CA LYS A 330 -0.75 -16.93 -28.69
C LYS A 330 -2.20 -16.83 -29.12
N ASN A 331 -2.53 -15.77 -29.86
CA ASN A 331 -3.83 -15.66 -30.51
C ASN A 331 -3.88 -16.54 -31.78
N LYS A 332 -5.04 -16.60 -32.44
CA LYS A 332 -5.22 -17.39 -33.68
C LYS A 332 -4.22 -17.03 -34.80
N ARG A 333 -3.77 -15.77 -34.84
CA ARG A 333 -2.79 -15.26 -35.81
C ARG A 333 -1.34 -15.64 -35.47
N GLY A 334 -1.10 -16.29 -34.33
CA GLY A 334 0.22 -16.65 -33.83
C GLY A 334 0.97 -15.51 -33.14
N GLU A 335 0.31 -14.36 -32.95
CA GLU A 335 0.90 -13.21 -32.25
C GLU A 335 0.95 -13.47 -30.75
N LEU A 336 2.09 -13.12 -30.13
CA LEU A 336 2.24 -13.17 -28.69
C LEU A 336 1.44 -12.02 -28.05
N LYS A 337 0.55 -12.37 -27.12
CA LYS A 337 -0.30 -11.45 -26.37
C LYS A 337 -0.12 -11.67 -24.88
N TRP A 338 -0.19 -10.59 -24.11
CA TRP A 338 -0.19 -10.61 -22.65
C TRP A 338 -1.58 -10.32 -22.12
N TRP A 339 -2.17 -11.31 -21.47
CA TRP A 339 -3.52 -11.24 -20.92
C TRP A 339 -3.49 -11.27 -19.41
N PHE A 340 -4.24 -10.36 -18.79
CA PHE A 340 -4.55 -10.40 -17.37
C PHE A 340 -5.90 -11.11 -17.24
N ILE A 341 -5.91 -12.22 -16.51
CA ILE A 341 -7.04 -13.13 -16.42
C ILE A 341 -7.53 -13.13 -14.97
N SER A 342 -8.77 -12.72 -14.75
CA SER A 342 -9.46 -12.88 -13.47
C SER A 342 -10.55 -13.94 -13.64
N GLY A 343 -10.41 -15.06 -12.95
CA GLY A 343 -11.34 -16.19 -13.05
C GLY A 343 -12.08 -16.45 -11.75
N ALA A 344 -13.38 -16.69 -11.84
CA ALA A 344 -14.28 -16.97 -10.73
C ALA A 344 -15.13 -18.24 -11.01
N PRO A 345 -15.56 -18.98 -9.98
CA PRO A 345 -16.54 -20.06 -10.13
C PRO A 345 -17.88 -19.51 -10.60
N LEU A 346 -18.58 -20.29 -11.43
CA LEU A 346 -19.95 -20.00 -11.87
C LEU A 346 -20.88 -21.06 -11.28
N TYR A 347 -21.94 -20.62 -10.61
CA TYR A 347 -22.94 -21.48 -9.98
C TYR A 347 -24.28 -21.38 -10.73
N ASP A 348 -25.03 -22.49 -10.77
CA ASP A 348 -26.39 -22.51 -11.29
C ASP A 348 -27.43 -22.06 -10.24
N ASP A 349 -28.71 -22.02 -10.64
CA ASP A 349 -29.83 -21.63 -9.77
C ASP A 349 -30.03 -22.57 -8.57
N ALA A 350 -29.49 -23.79 -8.61
CA ALA A 350 -29.51 -24.75 -7.51
C ALA A 350 -28.34 -24.55 -6.52
N GLY A 351 -27.41 -23.63 -6.83
CA GLY A 351 -26.20 -23.37 -6.04
C GLY A 351 -25.09 -24.39 -6.31
N GLU A 352 -25.22 -25.23 -7.32
CA GLU A 352 -24.21 -26.20 -7.72
C GLU A 352 -23.21 -25.55 -8.68
N LEU A 353 -21.96 -26.02 -8.65
CA LEU A 353 -20.92 -25.48 -9.52
C LEU A 353 -21.22 -25.89 -10.98
N ALA A 354 -21.59 -24.91 -11.80
CA ALA A 354 -21.89 -25.09 -13.22
C ALA A 354 -20.63 -24.97 -14.10
N GLY A 355 -19.64 -24.20 -13.65
CA GLY A 355 -18.40 -24.01 -14.39
C GLY A 355 -17.56 -22.85 -13.85
N SER A 356 -16.94 -22.09 -14.75
CA SER A 356 -16.20 -20.89 -14.38
C SER A 356 -16.31 -19.78 -15.42
N ILE A 357 -16.22 -18.55 -14.94
CA ILE A 357 -16.21 -17.34 -15.77
C ILE A 357 -14.86 -16.65 -15.65
N GLY A 358 -14.33 -16.20 -16.77
CA GLY A 358 -13.06 -15.49 -16.88
C GLY A 358 -13.22 -14.13 -17.51
N ILE A 359 -12.64 -13.11 -16.90
CA ILE A 359 -12.48 -11.76 -17.43
C ILE A 359 -11.03 -11.61 -17.90
N TYR A 360 -10.85 -11.15 -19.13
CA TYR A 360 -9.58 -11.06 -19.83
C TYR A 360 -9.32 -9.63 -20.27
N LEU A 361 -8.15 -9.11 -19.92
CA LEU A 361 -7.68 -7.80 -20.38
C LEU A 361 -6.40 -8.00 -21.21
N ASP A 362 -6.40 -7.58 -22.47
CA ASP A 362 -5.18 -7.49 -23.28
C ASP A 362 -4.40 -6.24 -22.86
N PHE A 363 -3.21 -6.43 -22.32
CA PHE A 363 -2.32 -5.34 -21.92
C PHE A 363 -0.94 -5.44 -22.59
N THR A 364 -0.89 -6.12 -23.74
CA THR A 364 0.34 -6.33 -24.53
C THR A 364 1.10 -5.02 -24.80
N ASP A 365 0.39 -3.96 -25.20
CA ASP A 365 1.03 -2.67 -25.52
C ASP A 365 1.67 -2.02 -24.29
N ARG A 366 1.06 -2.20 -23.11
CA ARG A 366 1.64 -1.73 -21.85
C ARG A 366 2.91 -2.50 -21.49
N LYS A 367 2.94 -3.82 -21.70
CA LYS A 367 4.14 -4.63 -21.48
C LYS A 367 5.27 -4.30 -22.45
N LYS A 368 4.95 -4.01 -23.72
CA LYS A 368 5.94 -3.52 -24.69
C LYS A 368 6.54 -2.19 -24.25
N LEU A 369 5.71 -1.22 -23.87
CA LEU A 369 6.17 0.07 -23.38
C LEU A 369 7.04 -0.05 -22.12
N GLU A 370 6.69 -0.96 -21.19
CA GLU A 370 7.49 -1.22 -20.00
C GLU A 370 8.87 -1.78 -20.34
N PHE A 371 8.93 -2.71 -21.31
CA PHE A 371 10.17 -3.28 -21.80
C PHE A 371 11.03 -2.26 -22.57
N ASP A 372 10.44 -1.50 -23.49
CA ASP A 372 11.12 -0.46 -24.25
C ASP A 372 11.72 0.61 -23.33
N LEU A 373 10.98 0.99 -22.27
CA LEU A 373 11.46 1.94 -21.26
C LEU A 373 12.63 1.36 -20.46
N TYR A 374 12.56 0.07 -20.11
CA TYR A 374 13.65 -0.62 -19.43
C TYR A 374 14.93 -0.63 -20.29
N GLU A 375 14.85 -1.03 -21.56
CA GLU A 375 16.00 -1.04 -22.47
C GLU A 375 16.58 0.36 -22.69
N ALA A 376 15.72 1.38 -22.90
CA ALA A 376 16.16 2.75 -23.07
C ALA A 376 16.89 3.29 -21.83
N ARG A 377 16.40 2.93 -20.64
CA ARG A 377 17.04 3.29 -19.36
C ARG A 377 18.38 2.58 -19.20
N GLU A 378 18.44 1.28 -19.45
CA GLU A 378 19.68 0.51 -19.34
C GLU A 378 20.75 1.03 -20.29
N ALA A 379 20.39 1.31 -21.54
CA ALA A 379 21.30 1.90 -22.52
C ALA A 379 21.82 3.28 -22.08
N ALA A 380 20.96 4.12 -21.50
CA ALA A 380 21.35 5.43 -20.97
C ALA A 380 22.31 5.30 -19.77
N GLU A 381 22.01 4.39 -18.83
CA GLU A 381 22.87 4.12 -17.67
C GLU A 381 24.24 3.55 -18.09
N GLN A 382 24.27 2.65 -19.07
CA GLN A 382 25.51 2.10 -19.62
C GLN A 382 26.33 3.14 -20.38
N SER A 383 25.68 4.01 -21.15
CA SER A 383 26.36 5.14 -21.80
C SER A 383 26.97 6.11 -20.78
N ALA A 384 26.28 6.38 -19.67
CA ALA A 384 26.80 7.23 -18.61
C ALA A 384 28.05 6.60 -17.96
N ARG A 385 27.99 5.33 -17.57
CA ARG A 385 29.13 4.60 -16.99
C ARG A 385 30.33 4.50 -17.94
N THR A 386 30.07 4.30 -19.23
CA THR A 386 31.14 4.23 -20.25
C THR A 386 31.86 5.57 -20.36
N LYS A 387 31.12 6.68 -20.32
CA LYS A 387 31.68 8.04 -20.33
C LYS A 387 32.50 8.34 -19.07
N GLU A 388 32.04 7.87 -17.91
CA GLU A 388 32.77 8.01 -16.64
C GLU A 388 34.08 7.23 -16.64
N ASN A 389 34.03 5.94 -17.01
CA ASN A 389 35.22 5.10 -17.10
C ASN A 389 36.22 5.66 -18.11
N PHE A 390 35.75 6.18 -19.24
CA PHE A 390 36.62 6.83 -20.22
C PHE A 390 37.36 8.03 -19.62
N LEU A 391 36.67 8.89 -18.86
CA LEU A 391 37.29 10.08 -18.24
C LEU A 391 38.26 9.70 -17.12
N ALA A 392 37.93 8.70 -16.31
CA ALA A 392 38.82 8.18 -15.28
C ALA A 392 40.10 7.58 -15.89
N ASN A 393 39.97 6.78 -16.95
CA ASN A 393 41.10 6.17 -17.64
C ASN A 393 41.95 7.23 -18.35
N MET A 394 41.34 8.19 -19.05
CA MET A 394 42.07 9.29 -19.69
C MET A 394 42.89 10.11 -18.68
N SER A 395 42.35 10.37 -17.48
CA SER A 395 43.12 11.01 -16.41
C SER A 395 44.35 10.21 -16.05
N HIS A 396 44.19 8.90 -15.86
CA HIS A 396 45.28 8.02 -15.47
C HIS A 396 46.37 7.98 -16.56
N GLU A 397 45.96 7.81 -17.82
CA GLU A 397 46.84 7.80 -19.00
C GLU A 397 47.62 9.10 -19.20
N ILE A 398 47.06 10.25 -18.80
CA ILE A 398 47.76 11.54 -18.89
C ILE A 398 48.61 11.78 -17.63
N ARG A 399 48.15 11.36 -16.45
CA ARG A 399 48.87 11.57 -15.18
C ARG A 399 50.19 10.81 -15.11
N THR A 400 50.22 9.56 -15.55
CA THR A 400 51.42 8.69 -15.50
C THR A 400 52.63 9.30 -16.22
N PRO A 401 52.55 9.72 -17.50
CA PRO A 401 53.68 10.36 -18.17
C PRO A 401 54.04 11.72 -17.55
N MET A 402 53.06 12.49 -17.07
CA MET A 402 53.33 13.79 -16.43
C MET A 402 54.09 13.65 -15.11
N ASN A 403 53.75 12.65 -14.31
CA ASN A 403 54.45 12.38 -13.06
C ASN A 403 55.88 11.87 -13.30
N ALA A 404 56.10 11.08 -14.37
CA ALA A 404 57.44 10.68 -14.77
C ALA A 404 58.30 11.89 -15.18
N ILE A 405 57.72 12.84 -15.94
CA ILE A 405 58.38 14.10 -16.32
C ILE A 405 58.71 14.93 -15.07
N LEU A 406 57.76 15.08 -14.14
CA LEU A 406 57.95 15.83 -12.89
C LEU A 406 59.02 15.17 -12.01
N GLY A 407 58.99 13.85 -11.87
CA GLY A 407 59.96 13.07 -11.10
C GLY A 407 61.37 13.25 -11.65
N MET A 408 61.55 13.11 -12.96
CA MET A 408 62.86 13.31 -13.60
C MET A 408 63.33 14.76 -13.53
N SER A 409 62.42 15.71 -13.67
CA SER A 409 62.72 17.13 -13.46
C SER A 409 63.27 17.39 -12.06
N ARG A 410 62.63 16.84 -11.01
CA ARG A 410 63.09 16.96 -9.61
C ARG A 410 64.43 16.26 -9.37
N GLN A 411 64.69 15.13 -10.02
CA GLN A 411 65.99 14.45 -9.92
C GLN A 411 67.11 15.26 -10.58
N LEU A 412 66.85 15.82 -11.77
CA LEU A 412 67.80 16.71 -12.43
C LEU A 412 68.10 17.95 -11.59
N GLU A 413 67.10 18.51 -10.89
CA GLU A 413 67.28 19.65 -9.99
C GLU A 413 68.25 19.40 -8.83
N LYS A 414 68.38 18.14 -8.40
CA LYS A 414 69.33 17.70 -7.37
C LYS A 414 70.78 17.53 -7.89
N THR A 415 71.01 17.68 -9.20
CA THR A 415 72.34 17.59 -9.81
C THR A 415 73.00 18.97 -9.96
N SER A 416 74.28 19.01 -10.32
CA SER A 416 74.97 20.27 -10.63
C SER A 416 74.50 20.81 -11.99
N LEU A 417 73.60 21.79 -11.96
CA LEU A 417 73.03 22.44 -13.14
C LEU A 417 73.62 23.82 -13.40
N ASP A 418 73.79 24.17 -14.68
CA ASP A 418 74.08 25.54 -15.09
C ASP A 418 72.83 26.45 -15.06
N LYS A 419 73.00 27.75 -15.35
CA LYS A 419 71.91 28.73 -15.29
C LYS A 419 70.80 28.46 -16.33
N ASP A 420 71.16 28.02 -17.53
CA ASP A 420 70.20 27.79 -18.61
C ASP A 420 69.45 26.48 -18.38
N GLN A 421 70.14 25.44 -17.93
CA GLN A 421 69.56 24.16 -17.51
C GLN A 421 68.56 24.34 -16.36
N ARG A 422 68.89 25.15 -15.35
CA ARG A 422 67.97 25.46 -14.25
C ARG A 422 66.73 26.22 -14.75
N LEU A 423 66.89 27.16 -15.69
CA LEU A 423 65.78 27.88 -16.31
C LEU A 423 64.87 26.96 -17.13
N TYR A 424 65.45 26.03 -17.92
CA TYR A 424 64.68 25.04 -18.67
C TYR A 424 63.91 24.11 -17.74
N LEU A 425 64.54 23.61 -16.68
CA LEU A 425 63.87 22.79 -15.67
C LEU A 425 62.73 23.53 -14.97
N GLN A 426 62.95 24.77 -14.57
CA GLN A 426 61.91 25.60 -13.96
C GLN A 426 60.72 25.82 -14.92
N THR A 427 61.00 25.97 -16.22
CA THR A 427 59.96 26.09 -17.26
C THR A 427 59.17 24.79 -17.42
N VAL A 428 59.86 23.64 -17.47
CA VAL A 428 59.24 22.30 -17.54
C VAL A 428 58.37 22.05 -16.31
N HIS A 429 58.85 22.39 -15.11
CA HIS A 429 58.10 22.23 -13.87
C HIS A 429 56.83 23.08 -13.89
N THR A 430 56.95 24.36 -14.28
CA THR A 430 55.80 25.28 -14.39
C THR A 430 54.76 24.80 -15.41
N ALA A 431 55.19 24.26 -16.55
CA ALA A 431 54.30 23.71 -17.57
C ALA A 431 53.60 22.42 -17.09
N THR A 432 54.34 21.57 -16.37
CA THR A 432 53.85 20.29 -15.84
C THR A 432 52.83 20.51 -14.74
N ASP A 433 53.11 21.40 -13.79
CA ASP A 433 52.18 21.79 -12.72
C ASP A 433 50.89 22.40 -13.29
N HIS A 434 51.00 23.26 -14.31
CA HIS A 434 49.82 23.81 -14.97
C HIS A 434 48.96 22.72 -15.62
N LEU A 435 49.56 21.77 -16.36
CA LEU A 435 48.79 20.71 -17.01
C LEU A 435 48.09 19.82 -15.98
N MET A 436 48.75 19.54 -14.85
CA MET A 436 48.16 18.78 -13.75
C MET A 436 46.94 19.48 -13.16
N VAL A 437 46.98 20.80 -12.99
CA VAL A 437 45.80 21.58 -12.58
C VAL A 437 44.67 21.45 -13.61
N VAL A 438 44.97 21.56 -14.90
CA VAL A 438 43.96 21.44 -15.96
C VAL A 438 43.28 20.07 -15.96
N ILE A 439 44.05 19.01 -15.84
CA ILE A 439 43.53 17.64 -15.81
C ILE A 439 42.64 17.45 -14.58
N ASN A 440 43.10 17.90 -13.41
CA ASN A 440 42.33 17.81 -12.17
C ASN A 440 41.03 18.61 -12.26
N ASP A 441 41.04 19.81 -12.84
CA ASP A 441 39.85 20.62 -13.06
C ASP A 441 38.82 19.91 -13.96
N ILE A 442 39.26 19.30 -15.06
CA ILE A 442 38.38 18.55 -15.98
C ILE A 442 37.75 17.34 -15.26
N LEU A 443 38.52 16.66 -14.42
CA LEU A 443 38.05 15.50 -13.68
C LEU A 443 37.09 15.88 -12.56
N ASP A 444 37.40 16.92 -11.80
CA ASP A 444 36.51 17.42 -10.76
C ASP A 444 35.17 17.84 -11.39
N MET A 445 35.19 18.54 -12.52
CA MET A 445 33.96 18.90 -13.23
C MET A 445 33.17 17.65 -13.69
N SER A 446 33.88 16.63 -14.17
CA SER A 446 33.26 15.36 -14.60
C SER A 446 32.64 14.59 -13.42
N LYS A 447 33.35 14.50 -12.29
CA LYS A 447 32.88 13.84 -11.07
C LYS A 447 31.68 14.56 -10.46
N ILE A 448 31.67 15.90 -10.48
CA ILE A 448 30.54 16.69 -10.00
C ILE A 448 29.29 16.46 -10.85
N HIS A 449 29.42 16.48 -12.18
CA HIS A 449 28.27 16.25 -13.07
C HIS A 449 27.66 14.85 -12.94
N ALA A 450 28.48 13.86 -12.59
CA ALA A 450 28.04 12.50 -12.33
C ALA A 450 27.47 12.29 -10.90
N GLY A 451 27.53 13.31 -10.03
CA GLY A 451 27.13 13.18 -8.62
C GLY A 451 28.05 12.28 -7.79
N MET A 452 29.25 11.97 -8.29
CA MET A 452 30.22 11.07 -7.64
C MET A 452 31.16 11.80 -6.65
N LEU A 453 31.10 13.13 -6.59
CA LEU A 453 31.92 13.90 -5.65
C LEU A 453 31.30 13.86 -4.25
N HIS A 454 31.90 13.09 -3.35
CA HIS A 454 31.50 13.01 -1.95
C HIS A 454 32.23 14.08 -1.13
N LEU A 455 31.48 14.79 -0.29
CA LEU A 455 32.04 15.72 0.69
C LEU A 455 32.38 14.99 1.97
N GLU A 456 33.57 15.27 2.50
CA GLU A 456 33.93 14.83 3.84
C GLU A 456 33.21 15.66 4.90
N ARG A 457 33.03 15.08 6.09
CA ARG A 457 32.44 15.76 7.23
C ARG A 457 33.31 15.52 8.45
N ILE A 458 34.37 16.31 8.57
CA ILE A 458 35.33 16.28 9.67
C ILE A 458 35.33 17.60 10.42
N GLY A 459 35.77 17.60 11.68
CA GLY A 459 35.98 18.83 12.43
C GLY A 459 37.20 19.57 11.91
N PHE A 460 37.05 20.88 11.67
CA PHE A 460 38.15 21.73 11.22
C PHE A 460 38.05 23.14 11.81
N ASN A 461 39.18 23.83 11.80
CA ASN A 461 39.27 25.22 12.19
C ASN A 461 39.25 26.14 10.96
N MET A 462 38.16 26.90 10.78
CA MET A 462 37.96 27.80 9.63
C MET A 462 39.06 28.85 9.49
N GLU A 463 39.48 29.43 10.62
CA GLU A 463 40.53 30.43 10.64
C GLU A 463 41.88 29.85 10.17
N GLY A 464 42.19 28.62 10.59
CA GLY A 464 43.35 27.86 10.16
C GLY A 464 43.34 27.58 8.65
N VAL A 465 42.20 27.18 8.09
CA VAL A 465 42.08 26.94 6.64
C VAL A 465 42.36 28.21 5.83
N ILE A 466 41.76 29.34 6.21
CA ILE A 466 41.97 30.60 5.50
C ILE A 466 43.41 31.12 5.69
N ARG A 467 43.97 31.05 6.91
CA ARG A 467 45.37 31.42 7.14
C ARG A 467 46.32 30.59 6.30
N HIS A 468 46.07 29.28 6.21
CA HIS A 468 46.86 28.38 5.39
C HIS A 468 46.80 28.77 3.90
N ALA A 469 45.59 28.98 3.35
CA ALA A 469 45.44 29.42 1.96
C ALA A 469 46.19 30.74 1.67
N VAL A 470 46.14 31.70 2.59
CA VAL A 470 46.86 32.97 2.49
C VAL A 470 48.38 32.76 2.55
N GLN A 471 48.87 31.92 3.47
CA GLN A 471 50.28 31.59 3.60
C GLN A 471 50.85 30.95 2.32
N VAL A 472 50.10 30.03 1.71
CA VAL A 472 50.47 29.38 0.44
C VAL A 472 50.59 30.40 -0.70
N MET A 473 49.73 31.43 -0.72
CA MET A 473 49.72 32.44 -1.79
C MET A 473 50.64 33.64 -1.53
N MET A 474 51.17 33.78 -0.32
CA MET A 474 52.01 34.90 0.10
C MET A 474 53.25 35.13 -0.77
N PRO A 475 54.03 34.10 -1.17
CA PRO A 475 55.22 34.31 -2.02
C PRO A 475 54.86 34.97 -3.36
N ARG A 476 53.77 34.53 -4.01
CA ARG A 476 53.29 35.09 -5.28
C ARG A 476 52.82 36.53 -5.14
N ALA A 477 52.17 36.86 -4.02
CA ALA A 477 51.76 38.23 -3.73
C ALA A 477 52.98 39.15 -3.53
N LEU A 478 54.01 38.69 -2.80
CA LEU A 478 55.26 39.42 -2.56
C LEU A 478 56.04 39.66 -3.86
N GLU A 479 56.15 38.66 -4.74
CA GLU A 479 56.78 38.81 -6.06
C GLU A 479 56.12 39.93 -6.89
N LYS A 480 54.79 40.03 -6.83
CA LYS A 480 54.02 41.09 -7.48
C LYS A 480 53.90 42.39 -6.67
N LYS A 481 54.43 42.44 -5.44
CA LYS A 481 54.29 43.57 -4.50
C LYS A 481 52.82 43.94 -4.21
N ILE A 482 51.99 42.92 -4.04
CA ILE A 482 50.58 43.05 -3.64
C ILE A 482 50.49 42.85 -2.13
N ASP A 483 49.75 43.72 -1.44
CA ASP A 483 49.46 43.56 -0.01
C ASP A 483 48.36 42.51 0.18
N LEU A 484 48.68 41.38 0.81
CA LEU A 484 47.75 40.26 1.04
C LEU A 484 47.41 40.17 2.52
N THR A 485 46.15 40.42 2.87
CA THR A 485 45.68 40.47 4.27
C THR A 485 44.53 39.51 4.53
N ALA A 486 44.41 39.04 5.78
CA ALA A 486 43.34 38.17 6.24
C ALA A 486 42.73 38.71 7.54
N HIS A 487 41.41 38.83 7.57
CA HIS A 487 40.66 39.33 8.72
C HIS A 487 39.55 38.34 9.11
N PHE A 488 39.31 38.22 10.41
CA PHE A 488 38.36 37.26 10.96
C PHE A 488 37.50 37.92 12.03
N GLU A 489 36.19 37.73 11.92
CA GLU A 489 35.24 38.17 12.94
C GLU A 489 35.33 37.29 14.20
N LYS A 490 35.27 37.93 15.37
CA LYS A 490 35.24 37.24 16.66
C LYS A 490 33.85 36.64 16.88
N GLY A 491 33.77 35.32 17.09
CA GLY A 491 32.52 34.60 17.36
C GLY A 491 32.30 33.35 16.50
N ILE A 492 33.15 33.12 15.49
CA ILE A 492 33.16 31.87 14.73
C ILE A 492 33.56 30.73 15.68
N SER A 493 32.82 29.63 15.63
CA SER A 493 33.11 28.43 16.43
C SER A 493 34.54 27.94 16.20
N PRO A 494 35.29 27.56 17.25
CA PRO A 494 36.65 27.03 17.11
C PRO A 494 36.72 25.78 16.22
N VAL A 495 35.64 24.98 16.21
CA VAL A 495 35.50 23.79 15.37
C VAL A 495 34.18 23.84 14.60
N LEU A 496 34.26 23.65 13.29
CA LEU A 496 33.15 23.49 12.36
C LEU A 496 33.24 22.12 11.70
N LEU A 497 32.10 21.53 11.35
CA LEU A 497 32.02 20.23 10.69
C LEU A 497 31.78 20.42 9.18
N GLY A 498 32.71 19.94 8.35
CA GLY A 498 32.62 20.02 6.90
C GLY A 498 33.86 19.47 6.21
N ASP A 499 34.10 19.91 4.98
CA ASP A 499 35.22 19.47 4.14
C ASP A 499 36.26 20.61 4.03
N PRO A 500 37.33 20.59 4.86
CA PRO A 500 38.35 21.64 4.81
C PRO A 500 39.16 21.61 3.51
N HIS A 501 39.30 20.45 2.84
CA HIS A 501 40.07 20.34 1.61
C HIS A 501 39.35 21.04 0.44
N ARG A 502 38.04 20.79 0.29
CA ARG A 502 37.23 21.46 -0.74
C ARG A 502 37.07 22.95 -0.48
N LEU A 503 36.97 23.33 0.79
CA LEU A 503 36.99 24.73 1.17
C LEU A 503 38.33 25.40 0.81
N ASN A 504 39.45 24.74 1.09
CA ASN A 504 40.78 25.22 0.73
C ASN A 504 40.91 25.35 -0.80
N GLN A 505 40.38 24.40 -1.57
CA GLN A 505 40.34 24.45 -3.03
C GLN A 505 39.58 25.69 -3.55
N VAL A 506 38.41 25.97 -2.97
CA VAL A 506 37.64 27.19 -3.28
C VAL A 506 38.46 28.45 -2.99
N LEU A 507 39.09 28.53 -1.82
CA LEU A 507 39.89 29.69 -1.39
C LEU A 507 41.11 29.92 -2.28
N LEU A 508 41.87 28.87 -2.57
CA LEU A 508 43.05 28.94 -3.44
C LEU A 508 42.68 29.40 -4.86
N ASN A 509 41.56 28.92 -5.41
CA ASN A 509 41.06 29.37 -6.71
C ASN A 509 40.73 30.87 -6.73
N LEU A 510 40.02 31.35 -5.70
CA LEU A 510 39.66 32.77 -5.59
C LEU A 510 40.88 33.66 -5.36
N LEU A 511 41.77 33.28 -4.45
CA LEU A 511 43.01 34.01 -4.16
C LEU A 511 43.96 34.05 -5.35
N SER A 512 44.10 32.93 -6.06
CA SER A 512 44.92 32.85 -7.27
C SER A 512 44.41 33.81 -8.34
N ASN A 513 43.09 33.88 -8.55
CA ASN A 513 42.50 34.84 -9.47
C ASN A 513 42.69 36.29 -9.01
N ALA A 514 42.43 36.60 -7.75
CA ALA A 514 42.63 37.93 -7.19
C ALA A 514 44.07 38.44 -7.38
N ILE A 515 45.08 37.61 -7.07
CA ILE A 515 46.51 37.94 -7.24
C ILE A 515 46.89 37.99 -8.72
N LYS A 516 46.32 37.13 -9.55
CA LYS A 516 46.60 37.09 -10.99
C LYS A 516 46.16 38.38 -11.69
N PHE A 517 44.98 38.90 -11.37
CA PHE A 517 44.37 40.07 -12.02
C PHE A 517 44.64 41.41 -11.31
N THR A 518 45.37 41.39 -10.20
CA THR A 518 45.90 42.58 -9.56
C THR A 518 47.36 42.78 -9.99
N GLU A 519 47.71 43.94 -10.52
CA GLU A 519 49.11 44.28 -10.86
C GLU A 519 49.81 45.00 -9.70
N LYS A 520 49.12 45.94 -9.05
CA LYS A 520 49.55 46.67 -7.86
C LYS A 520 48.32 46.98 -7.01
N GLY A 521 48.43 46.84 -5.70
CA GLY A 521 47.32 47.11 -4.79
C GLY A 521 47.26 46.10 -3.66
N GLN A 522 46.05 45.82 -3.21
CA GLN A 522 45.77 44.91 -2.10
C GLN A 522 44.75 43.83 -2.49
N VAL A 523 44.91 42.67 -1.86
CA VAL A 523 43.96 41.56 -1.83
C VAL A 523 43.66 41.26 -0.35
N SER A 524 42.38 41.19 0.00
CA SER A 524 41.95 40.92 1.39
C SER A 524 40.96 39.77 1.45
N VAL A 525 41.14 38.87 2.41
CA VAL A 525 40.16 37.82 2.75
C VAL A 525 39.51 38.15 4.09
N ILE A 526 38.18 38.09 4.15
CA ILE A 526 37.40 38.41 5.34
C ILE A 526 36.45 37.25 5.65
N GLY A 527 36.64 36.59 6.79
CA GLY A 527 35.70 35.60 7.33
C GLY A 527 34.77 36.22 8.35
N SER A 528 33.46 36.12 8.13
CA SER A 528 32.40 36.73 8.96
C SER A 528 31.23 35.77 9.18
N ILE A 529 30.42 36.03 10.20
CA ILE A 529 29.22 35.24 10.49
C ILE A 529 28.01 35.93 9.85
N GLN A 530 27.31 35.23 8.96
CA GLN A 530 26.09 35.78 8.36
C GLN A 530 24.86 35.46 9.21
N GLU A 531 24.75 34.22 9.69
CA GLU A 531 23.63 33.75 10.52
C GLU A 531 24.14 32.79 11.60
N MET A 532 23.51 32.86 12.78
CA MET A 532 23.75 31.93 13.88
C MET A 532 22.45 31.21 14.24
N GLY A 533 22.54 29.89 14.38
CA GLY A 533 21.47 29.03 14.88
C GLY A 533 21.98 28.06 15.96
N PRO A 534 21.08 27.34 16.64
CA PRO A 534 21.48 26.33 17.63
C PRO A 534 22.29 25.22 16.95
N GLY A 535 23.58 25.11 17.30
CA GLY A 535 24.51 24.11 16.76
C GLY A 535 24.94 24.32 15.29
N LYS A 536 24.66 25.49 14.70
CA LYS A 536 24.99 25.82 13.31
C LYS A 536 25.41 27.28 13.14
N GLN A 537 26.38 27.52 12.27
CA GLN A 537 26.81 28.85 11.86
C GLN A 537 26.92 28.92 10.34
N THR A 538 26.31 29.94 9.75
CA THR A 538 26.51 30.25 8.33
C THR A 538 27.68 31.21 8.21
N ILE A 539 28.78 30.74 7.65
CA ILE A 539 30.00 31.52 7.50
C ILE A 539 30.04 32.14 6.11
N LYS A 540 30.27 33.46 6.07
CA LYS A 540 30.50 34.22 4.85
C LYS A 540 31.99 34.54 4.74
N VAL A 541 32.59 34.12 3.63
CA VAL A 541 33.96 34.48 3.27
C VAL A 541 33.93 35.42 2.07
N LEU A 542 34.58 36.57 2.20
CA LEU A 542 34.72 37.58 1.16
C LEU A 542 36.19 37.67 0.75
N VAL A 543 36.47 37.49 -0.54
CA VAL A 543 37.77 37.77 -1.16
C VAL A 543 37.61 39.03 -2.01
N LYS A 544 38.39 40.05 -1.69
CA LYS A 544 38.36 41.36 -2.36
C LYS A 544 39.72 41.67 -2.95
N ASP A 545 39.73 42.11 -4.20
CA ASP A 545 40.93 42.61 -4.89
C ASP A 545 40.71 44.03 -5.43
N THR A 546 41.82 44.68 -5.75
CA THR A 546 41.88 46.03 -6.35
C THR A 546 42.39 45.98 -7.79
N GLY A 547 42.18 44.84 -8.46
CA GLY A 547 42.67 44.58 -9.80
C GLY A 547 41.83 45.25 -10.89
N VAL A 548 41.96 44.72 -12.11
CA VAL A 548 41.35 45.31 -13.31
C VAL A 548 39.82 45.27 -13.34
N GLY A 549 39.17 44.46 -12.49
CA GLY A 549 37.72 44.25 -12.51
C GLY A 549 37.23 43.60 -13.82
N MET A 550 35.90 43.44 -13.94
CA MET A 550 35.23 42.79 -15.07
C MET A 550 34.10 43.66 -15.65
N ASP A 551 33.79 43.49 -16.94
CA ASP A 551 32.63 44.08 -17.60
C ASP A 551 31.32 43.40 -17.16
N ALA A 552 30.22 44.17 -17.13
CA ALA A 552 28.90 43.68 -16.73
C ALA A 552 28.39 42.53 -17.62
N ALA A 553 28.77 42.50 -18.89
CA ALA A 553 28.45 41.39 -19.79
C ALA A 553 29.15 40.10 -19.36
N PHE A 554 30.43 40.17 -18.99
CA PHE A 554 31.21 38.99 -18.59
C PHE A 554 30.78 38.43 -17.23
N LEU A 555 30.32 39.29 -16.31
CA LEU A 555 29.77 38.86 -15.02
C LEU A 555 28.63 37.84 -15.16
N THR A 556 27.80 37.95 -16.20
CA THR A 556 26.69 37.02 -16.44
C THR A 556 27.14 35.63 -16.85
N THR A 557 28.29 35.53 -17.51
CA THR A 557 28.86 34.27 -18.04
C THR A 557 30.05 33.77 -17.21
N LEU A 558 30.44 34.46 -16.13
CA LEU A 558 31.66 34.18 -15.36
C LEU A 558 31.76 32.72 -14.87
N PHE A 559 30.61 32.13 -14.54
CA PHE A 559 30.53 30.76 -14.03
C PHE A 559 30.20 29.72 -15.10
N ASP A 560 30.11 30.12 -16.37
CA ASP A 560 29.94 29.19 -17.49
C ASP A 560 31.25 28.46 -17.78
N LYS A 561 31.13 27.25 -18.33
CA LYS A 561 32.30 26.41 -18.63
C LYS A 561 33.13 27.08 -19.72
N PHE A 562 34.44 27.19 -19.47
CA PHE A 562 35.42 27.78 -20.40
C PHE A 562 35.24 29.28 -20.68
N ALA A 563 34.49 29.99 -19.85
CA ALA A 563 34.30 31.44 -20.00
C ALA A 563 35.59 32.22 -19.72
N GLN A 564 35.97 33.12 -20.63
CA GLN A 564 37.15 34.00 -20.51
C GLN A 564 36.86 35.37 -21.13
N GLU A 565 37.18 36.45 -20.40
CA GLU A 565 36.84 37.82 -20.81
C GLU A 565 37.68 38.32 -21.99
N ASP A 566 38.97 37.97 -22.05
CA ASP A 566 39.88 38.46 -23.08
C ASP A 566 40.89 37.38 -23.52
N THR A 567 40.85 37.01 -24.81
CA THR A 567 41.73 35.97 -25.39
C THR A 567 43.21 36.35 -25.37
N SER A 568 43.52 37.65 -25.22
CA SER A 568 44.89 38.16 -25.09
C SER A 568 45.49 37.87 -23.70
N VAL A 569 44.67 37.92 -22.64
CA VAL A 569 45.05 37.59 -21.25
C VAL A 569 45.11 36.08 -21.03
N ALA A 570 44.28 35.31 -21.74
CA ALA A 570 44.35 33.85 -21.79
C ALA A 570 45.72 33.33 -22.25
N ARG A 571 46.33 34.01 -23.23
CA ARG A 571 47.66 33.68 -23.77
C ARG A 571 48.82 34.01 -22.82
N LYS A 572 48.64 34.99 -21.93
CA LYS A 572 49.68 35.48 -20.99
C LYS A 572 49.67 34.73 -19.66
N TYR A 573 48.54 34.14 -19.25
CA TYR A 573 48.38 33.52 -17.94
C TYR A 573 47.65 32.16 -17.93
N GLY A 574 47.44 31.52 -19.09
CA GLY A 574 47.15 30.08 -19.22
C GLY A 574 45.98 29.52 -18.40
N GLY A 575 44.85 30.23 -18.29
CA GLY A 575 43.68 29.74 -17.53
C GLY A 575 42.83 28.74 -18.31
N THR A 576 42.26 27.74 -17.64
CA THR A 576 41.33 26.74 -18.23
C THR A 576 39.91 27.30 -18.43
N GLY A 577 39.55 28.36 -17.72
CA GLY A 577 38.17 28.85 -17.66
C GLY A 577 37.21 27.90 -16.92
N LEU A 578 37.72 26.88 -16.23
CA LEU A 578 36.92 25.92 -15.44
C LEU A 578 36.88 26.27 -13.96
N GLY A 579 37.91 26.93 -13.42
CA GLY A 579 38.06 27.17 -11.99
C GLY A 579 36.87 27.87 -11.33
N MET A 580 36.26 28.88 -11.96
CA MET A 580 35.08 29.56 -11.39
C MET A 580 33.83 28.68 -11.42
N ALA A 581 33.62 27.91 -12.49
CA ALA A 581 32.52 26.96 -12.58
C ALA A 581 32.62 25.86 -11.50
N ILE A 582 33.84 25.34 -11.27
CA ILE A 582 34.12 24.37 -10.19
C ILE A 582 33.91 25.01 -8.83
N THR A 583 34.40 26.24 -8.61
CA THR A 583 34.19 26.97 -7.35
C THR A 583 32.70 27.13 -7.03
N ARG A 584 31.87 27.53 -8.01
CA ARG A 584 30.41 27.61 -7.80
C ARG A 584 29.82 26.24 -7.43
N GLN A 585 30.17 25.21 -8.18
CA GLN A 585 29.65 23.86 -7.94
C GLN A 585 30.07 23.30 -6.57
N LEU A 586 31.32 23.51 -6.13
CA LEU A 586 31.78 23.07 -4.81
C LEU A 586 31.03 23.80 -3.69
N VAL A 587 30.80 25.11 -3.83
CA VAL A 587 30.00 25.88 -2.88
C VAL A 587 28.55 25.39 -2.83
N GLU A 588 27.94 25.13 -3.97
CA GLU A 588 26.57 24.58 -4.06
C GLU A 588 26.47 23.17 -3.46
N LEU A 589 27.46 22.30 -3.70
CA LEU A 589 27.54 20.97 -3.08
C LEU A 589 27.65 21.06 -1.55
N MET A 590 28.37 22.05 -1.04
CA MET A 590 28.43 22.37 0.40
C MET A 590 27.15 23.09 0.90
N LYS A 591 26.08 23.15 0.09
CA LYS A 591 24.81 23.82 0.38
C LYS A 591 24.96 25.32 0.63
N GLY A 592 25.96 25.92 0.02
CA GLY A 592 26.25 27.34 0.07
C GLY A 592 25.79 28.10 -1.16
N HIS A 593 26.11 29.39 -1.18
CA HIS A 593 25.87 30.28 -2.31
C HIS A 593 27.08 31.17 -2.56
N ILE A 594 27.36 31.50 -3.82
CA ILE A 594 28.46 32.40 -4.21
C ILE A 594 27.91 33.61 -4.97
N THR A 595 28.47 34.78 -4.68
CA THR A 595 28.10 36.07 -5.25
C THR A 595 29.35 36.80 -5.71
N VAL A 596 29.24 37.55 -6.80
CA VAL A 596 30.34 38.32 -7.37
C VAL A 596 29.85 39.72 -7.68
N SER A 597 30.63 40.72 -7.25
CA SER A 597 30.47 42.12 -7.61
C SER A 597 31.80 42.60 -8.18
N SER A 598 31.80 43.17 -9.37
CA SER A 598 33.03 43.68 -10.00
C SER A 598 32.71 44.93 -10.79
N VAL A 599 33.64 45.87 -10.77
CA VAL A 599 33.57 47.08 -11.59
C VAL A 599 34.92 47.24 -12.29
N LYS A 600 34.87 47.34 -13.62
CA LYS A 600 36.08 47.52 -14.44
C LYS A 600 36.90 48.73 -13.97
N GLY A 601 38.17 48.49 -13.66
CA GLY A 601 39.14 49.46 -13.15
C GLY A 601 39.10 49.67 -11.62
N ALA A 602 38.15 49.09 -10.89
CA ALA A 602 38.02 49.27 -9.44
C ALA A 602 38.30 47.99 -8.62
N GLY A 603 38.28 46.81 -9.26
CA GLY A 603 38.55 45.51 -8.64
C GLY A 603 37.33 44.59 -8.57
N THR A 604 37.51 43.45 -7.93
CA THR A 604 36.47 42.41 -7.78
C THR A 604 36.28 42.02 -6.32
N GLU A 605 35.01 41.81 -5.95
CA GLU A 605 34.58 41.24 -4.68
C GLU A 605 33.84 39.93 -4.95
N VAL A 606 34.41 38.83 -4.48
CA VAL A 606 33.78 37.50 -4.55
C VAL A 606 33.45 37.05 -3.13
N SER A 607 32.19 36.78 -2.84
CA SER A 607 31.79 36.26 -1.52
C SER A 607 30.98 34.97 -1.63
N PHE A 608 31.28 34.02 -0.76
CA PHE A 608 30.52 32.78 -0.64
C PHE A 608 30.07 32.54 0.80
N THR A 609 28.92 31.89 0.95
CA THR A 609 28.26 31.62 2.22
C THR A 609 28.01 30.13 2.36
N ILE A 610 28.49 29.48 3.42
CA ILE A 610 28.30 28.04 3.64
C ILE A 610 27.74 27.81 5.05
N PRO A 611 26.66 27.02 5.19
CA PRO A 611 26.14 26.60 6.49
C PRO A 611 26.96 25.44 7.07
N PHE A 612 27.62 25.66 8.20
CA PHE A 612 28.35 24.63 8.94
C PHE A 612 27.64 24.24 10.23
N SER A 613 27.78 22.98 10.63
CA SER A 613 27.48 22.55 12.01
C SER A 613 28.66 22.86 12.92
N THR A 614 28.41 23.30 14.14
CA THR A 614 29.48 23.50 15.14
C THR A 614 29.89 22.16 15.76
N GLY A 615 31.19 21.91 15.86
CA GLY A 615 31.75 20.71 16.50
C GLY A 615 32.45 21.02 17.83
N THR A 616 33.10 20.00 18.38
CA THR A 616 33.91 20.02 19.60
C THR A 616 35.38 19.72 19.28
N VAL A 617 36.29 19.92 20.26
CA VAL A 617 37.73 19.62 20.07
C VAL A 617 37.97 18.14 19.74
N ALA A 618 37.10 17.24 20.18
CA ALA A 618 37.16 15.82 19.87
C ALA A 618 36.85 15.49 18.39
N ASP A 619 36.25 16.43 17.65
CA ASP A 619 35.94 16.24 16.22
C ASP A 619 37.11 16.67 15.31
N LEU A 620 38.17 17.29 15.85
CA LEU A 620 39.37 17.62 15.09
C LEU A 620 40.17 16.34 14.81
N PRO A 621 40.69 16.15 13.59
CA PRO A 621 41.54 15.02 13.28
C PRO A 621 42.82 15.05 14.12
N ASP A 622 43.22 13.90 14.66
CA ASP A 622 44.49 13.73 15.37
C ASP A 622 45.65 14.11 14.44
N ALA A 623 46.51 15.04 14.87
CA ALA A 623 47.68 15.42 14.10
C ALA A 623 48.69 14.25 14.13
N PRO A 624 49.11 13.68 12.98
CA PRO A 624 50.11 12.62 12.99
C PRO A 624 51.44 13.16 13.52
N GLU A 625 52.02 12.49 14.54
CA GLU A 625 53.31 12.82 15.13
C GLU A 625 54.48 12.56 14.14
N LYS A 626 55.03 13.64 13.57
CA LYS A 626 55.94 13.63 12.41
C LYS A 626 57.41 13.24 12.65
N ALA A 627 57.80 12.70 13.82
CA ALA A 627 59.22 12.50 14.16
C ALA A 627 59.68 11.04 14.31
N THR A 628 58.80 10.11 14.64
CA THR A 628 59.16 8.73 15.03
C THR A 628 59.25 7.77 13.82
N SER A 629 58.54 8.07 12.73
CA SER A 629 58.36 7.19 11.56
C SER A 629 59.62 6.90 10.73
N ARG A 630 60.71 7.68 10.88
CA ARG A 630 61.90 7.58 10.01
C ARG A 630 62.96 6.58 10.49
N GLN A 631 63.02 6.26 11.78
CA GLN A 631 63.99 5.29 12.33
C GLN A 631 63.52 3.84 12.17
N VAL A 632 62.20 3.61 12.23
CA VAL A 632 61.57 2.27 12.14
C VAL A 632 61.82 1.57 10.79
N LEU A 633 62.06 2.36 9.73
CA LEU A 633 62.24 1.86 8.37
C LEU A 633 63.65 1.32 8.09
N ARG A 634 64.65 1.64 8.91
CA ARG A 634 66.05 1.28 8.60
C ARG A 634 66.27 -0.23 8.70
N ASP A 635 67.03 -0.80 7.76
CA ASP A 635 67.42 -2.21 7.66
C ASP A 635 66.24 -3.20 7.47
N LYS A 636 65.03 -2.70 7.18
CA LYS A 636 63.85 -3.53 6.89
C LYS A 636 63.87 -4.11 5.47
N LYS A 637 63.44 -5.37 5.34
CA LYS A 637 63.32 -6.07 4.05
C LYS A 637 61.93 -5.85 3.48
N VAL A 638 61.86 -5.12 2.37
CA VAL A 638 60.60 -4.78 1.70
C VAL A 638 60.54 -5.47 0.35
N LEU A 639 59.45 -6.20 0.11
CA LEU A 639 59.13 -6.74 -1.21
C LEU A 639 58.24 -5.74 -1.95
N VAL A 640 58.68 -5.28 -3.13
CA VAL A 640 57.92 -4.37 -4.00
C VAL A 640 57.42 -5.16 -5.20
N VAL A 641 56.10 -5.24 -5.33
CA VAL A 641 55.40 -6.00 -6.38
C VAL A 641 54.68 -5.00 -7.28
N GLU A 642 55.22 -4.80 -8.48
CA GLU A 642 54.76 -3.78 -9.43
C GLU A 642 55.19 -4.18 -10.85
N ASP A 643 54.25 -4.19 -11.79
CA ASP A 643 54.48 -4.67 -13.15
C ASP A 643 55.22 -3.64 -14.02
N TYR A 644 55.05 -2.36 -13.74
CA TYR A 644 55.67 -1.28 -14.51
C TYR A 644 57.05 -0.88 -13.97
N GLU A 645 58.09 -1.09 -14.78
CA GLU A 645 59.50 -0.84 -14.44
C GLU A 645 59.77 0.57 -13.91
N MET A 646 59.11 1.59 -14.47
CA MET A 646 59.27 2.97 -14.03
C MET A 646 58.72 3.21 -12.62
N ASN A 647 57.61 2.57 -12.26
CA ASN A 647 57.02 2.68 -10.92
C ASN A 647 57.92 1.98 -9.89
N ARG A 648 58.47 0.81 -10.23
CA ARG A 648 59.49 0.12 -9.41
C ARG A 648 60.70 1.01 -9.15
N LEU A 649 61.22 1.67 -10.19
CA LEU A 649 62.37 2.56 -10.07
C LEU A 649 62.09 3.75 -9.13
N VAL A 650 60.88 4.33 -9.21
CA VAL A 650 60.46 5.44 -8.33
C VAL A 650 60.38 4.98 -6.88
N VAL A 651 59.69 3.87 -6.59
CA VAL A 651 59.60 3.29 -5.23
C VAL A 651 60.99 2.97 -4.70
N ASN A 652 61.82 2.28 -5.49
CA ASN A 652 63.15 1.88 -5.06
C ASN A 652 64.03 3.09 -4.73
N THR A 653 64.05 4.10 -5.60
CA THR A 653 64.84 5.32 -5.37
C THR A 653 64.37 6.06 -4.12
N MET A 654 63.05 6.14 -3.91
CA MET A 654 62.45 6.79 -2.77
C MET A 654 62.69 6.04 -1.45
N LEU A 655 62.76 4.71 -1.47
CA LEU A 655 62.90 3.89 -0.26
C LEU A 655 64.38 3.62 0.09
N LYS A 656 65.30 3.63 -0.88
CA LYS A 656 66.75 3.46 -0.66
C LYS A 656 67.34 4.52 0.28
N GLN A 657 66.86 5.77 0.21
CA GLN A 657 67.34 6.84 1.09
C GLN A 657 66.99 6.63 2.58
N TYR A 658 66.05 5.72 2.87
CA TYR A 658 65.66 5.33 4.25
C TYR A 658 66.39 4.08 4.75
N GLY A 659 67.34 3.54 3.99
CA GLY A 659 68.17 2.40 4.40
C GLY A 659 67.46 1.04 4.39
N MET A 660 66.42 0.88 3.58
CA MET A 660 65.70 -0.40 3.40
C MET A 660 66.37 -1.33 2.38
N HIS A 661 66.21 -2.64 2.60
CA HIS A 661 66.59 -3.68 1.65
C HIS A 661 65.40 -4.04 0.77
N ILE A 662 65.48 -3.68 -0.51
CA ILE A 662 64.34 -3.76 -1.43
C ILE A 662 64.56 -4.93 -2.39
N THR A 663 63.59 -5.84 -2.46
CA THR A 663 63.49 -6.87 -3.50
C THR A 663 62.32 -6.53 -4.41
N GLU A 664 62.54 -6.56 -5.72
CA GLU A 664 61.52 -6.20 -6.73
C GLU A 664 61.05 -7.44 -7.49
N VAL A 665 59.75 -7.51 -7.76
CA VAL A 665 59.11 -8.53 -8.61
C VAL A 665 57.99 -7.90 -9.44
N GLU A 666 57.61 -8.55 -10.53
CA GLU A 666 56.72 -7.96 -11.54
C GLU A 666 55.24 -8.36 -11.40
N ASP A 667 54.94 -9.44 -10.68
CA ASP A 667 53.57 -9.95 -10.54
C ASP A 667 53.33 -10.69 -9.21
N GLY A 668 52.06 -10.98 -8.94
CA GLY A 668 51.64 -11.65 -7.71
C GLY A 668 52.16 -13.09 -7.55
N ALA A 669 52.43 -13.81 -8.65
CA ALA A 669 52.95 -15.18 -8.59
C ALA A 669 54.43 -15.19 -8.18
N GLN A 670 55.23 -14.26 -8.73
CA GLN A 670 56.61 -14.04 -8.30
C GLN A 670 56.68 -13.57 -6.84
N ALA A 671 55.71 -12.76 -6.39
CA ALA A 671 55.63 -12.35 -5.00
C ALA A 671 55.44 -13.54 -4.05
N ILE A 672 54.55 -14.48 -4.39
CA ILE A 672 54.31 -15.72 -3.64
C ILE A 672 55.58 -16.59 -3.60
N GLU A 673 56.28 -16.72 -4.73
CA GLU A 673 57.55 -17.45 -4.81
C GLU A 673 58.60 -16.84 -3.88
N GLN A 674 58.79 -15.51 -3.93
CA GLN A 674 59.74 -14.81 -3.06
C GLN A 674 59.39 -14.93 -1.57
N LEU A 675 58.10 -14.81 -1.22
CA LEU A 675 57.63 -14.96 0.16
C LEU A 675 57.77 -16.38 0.71
N THR A 676 57.81 -17.39 -0.18
CA THR A 676 58.07 -18.79 0.20
C THR A 676 59.55 -19.03 0.45
N LEU A 677 60.43 -18.35 -0.29
CA LEU A 677 61.87 -18.52 -0.22
C LEU A 677 62.54 -17.66 0.87
N HIS A 678 62.00 -16.46 1.12
CA HIS A 678 62.64 -15.45 1.97
C HIS A 678 61.62 -14.72 2.87
N PRO A 679 61.98 -14.44 4.15
CA PRO A 679 61.17 -13.61 5.01
C PRO A 679 61.32 -12.12 4.66
N PHE A 680 60.19 -11.42 4.59
CA PHE A 680 60.10 -9.97 4.40
C PHE A 680 59.38 -9.33 5.59
N ASP A 681 59.76 -8.09 5.93
CA ASP A 681 59.13 -7.30 6.99
C ASP A 681 57.86 -6.60 6.49
N LEU A 682 57.77 -6.31 5.19
CA LEU A 682 56.66 -5.59 4.57
C LEU A 682 56.55 -5.93 3.08
N VAL A 683 55.33 -5.96 2.54
CA VAL A 683 55.08 -6.07 1.11
C VAL A 683 54.34 -4.83 0.62
N LEU A 684 54.87 -4.16 -0.39
CA LEU A 684 54.16 -3.15 -1.19
C LEU A 684 53.61 -3.85 -2.43
N MET A 685 52.28 -3.93 -2.53
CA MET A 685 51.60 -4.77 -3.52
C MET A 685 50.72 -3.93 -4.42
N ASP A 686 51.02 -3.86 -5.72
CA ASP A 686 50.05 -3.31 -6.68
C ASP A 686 48.80 -4.19 -6.75
N VAL A 687 47.62 -3.56 -6.79
CA VAL A 687 46.33 -4.26 -6.85
C VAL A 687 46.10 -4.84 -8.24
N GLN A 688 46.51 -4.15 -9.30
CA GLN A 688 46.24 -4.54 -10.69
C GLN A 688 47.53 -4.88 -11.41
N MET A 689 47.79 -6.16 -11.63
CA MET A 689 48.98 -6.66 -12.32
C MET A 689 48.63 -7.81 -13.26
N PRO A 690 49.38 -8.03 -14.35
CA PRO A 690 49.25 -9.21 -15.21
C PRO A 690 49.59 -10.50 -14.45
N VAL A 691 49.14 -11.64 -15.01
CA VAL A 691 49.32 -13.01 -14.47
C VAL A 691 48.54 -13.27 -13.17
N MET A 692 48.81 -12.52 -12.10
CA MET A 692 48.12 -12.63 -10.81
C MET A 692 48.03 -11.24 -10.14
N GLY A 693 46.80 -10.80 -9.86
CA GLY A 693 46.56 -9.49 -9.23
C GLY A 693 46.86 -9.48 -7.72
N GLY A 694 47.08 -8.30 -7.15
CA GLY A 694 47.51 -8.15 -5.75
C GLY A 694 46.51 -8.67 -4.71
N ILE A 695 45.21 -8.58 -5.01
CA ILE A 695 44.14 -9.12 -4.15
C ILE A 695 44.21 -10.65 -4.12
N GLU A 696 44.31 -11.29 -5.28
CA GLU A 696 44.42 -12.74 -5.40
C GLU A 696 45.70 -13.26 -4.73
N ALA A 697 46.82 -12.55 -4.95
CA ALA A 697 48.09 -12.86 -4.29
C ALA A 697 47.99 -12.73 -2.77
N THR A 698 47.34 -11.69 -2.24
CA THR A 698 47.17 -11.51 -0.79
C THR A 698 46.30 -12.58 -0.18
N GLU A 699 45.19 -12.95 -0.84
CA GLU A 699 44.35 -14.07 -0.37
C GLU A 699 45.14 -15.38 -0.31
N TYR A 700 46.01 -15.63 -1.29
CA TYR A 700 46.89 -16.79 -1.29
C TYR A 700 47.91 -16.74 -0.14
N ILE A 701 48.55 -15.58 0.07
CA ILE A 701 49.51 -15.36 1.17
C ILE A 701 48.86 -15.64 2.54
N ARG A 702 47.61 -15.22 2.75
CA ARG A 702 46.88 -15.43 4.01
C ARG A 702 46.35 -16.86 4.16
N LYS A 703 45.73 -17.42 3.12
CA LYS A 703 45.02 -18.72 3.20
C LYS A 703 45.91 -19.93 2.99
N GLN A 704 46.92 -19.85 2.13
CA GLN A 704 47.77 -20.99 1.74
C GLN A 704 49.15 -20.94 2.40
N LEU A 705 49.80 -19.78 2.40
CA LEU A 705 51.11 -19.62 3.04
C LEU A 705 51.02 -19.32 4.55
N HIS A 706 49.84 -18.91 5.04
CA HIS A 706 49.61 -18.52 6.44
C HIS A 706 50.61 -17.47 6.97
N LEU A 707 51.09 -16.58 6.08
CA LEU A 707 52.01 -15.51 6.46
C LEU A 707 51.24 -14.28 6.90
N ASN A 708 51.66 -13.68 8.02
CA ASN A 708 51.10 -12.44 8.56
C ASN A 708 51.95 -11.20 8.21
N VAL A 709 52.83 -11.30 7.23
CA VAL A 709 53.61 -10.13 6.76
C VAL A 709 52.64 -9.01 6.38
N PRO A 710 52.85 -7.77 6.87
CA PRO A 710 51.99 -6.66 6.50
C PRO A 710 52.06 -6.39 5.00
N VAL A 711 50.89 -6.30 4.37
CA VAL A 711 50.74 -6.01 2.94
C VAL A 711 50.07 -4.64 2.79
N ILE A 712 50.75 -3.71 2.14
CA ILE A 712 50.22 -2.38 1.80
C ILE A 712 49.83 -2.39 0.32
N ALA A 713 48.55 -2.14 0.05
CA ALA A 713 48.02 -2.04 -1.31
C ALA A 713 48.49 -0.73 -1.96
N LEU A 714 49.07 -0.80 -3.15
CA LEU A 714 49.29 0.37 -3.99
C LEU A 714 48.17 0.40 -5.04
N THR A 715 47.19 1.29 -4.89
CA THR A 715 45.99 1.35 -5.77
C THR A 715 45.95 2.62 -6.59
N ALA A 716 45.53 2.55 -7.86
CA ALA A 716 45.31 3.72 -8.71
C ALA A 716 44.07 4.56 -8.32
N ASN A 717 43.15 4.02 -7.51
CA ASN A 717 41.88 4.67 -7.17
C ASN A 717 41.46 4.38 -5.71
N ALA A 718 41.32 5.43 -4.88
CA ALA A 718 40.70 5.32 -3.55
C ALA A 718 39.15 5.32 -3.65
N VAL A 719 38.58 4.62 -4.64
CA VAL A 719 37.13 4.58 -4.86
C VAL A 719 36.49 3.62 -3.85
N LYS A 720 35.33 4.02 -3.31
CA LYS A 720 34.57 3.24 -2.31
C LYS A 720 34.24 1.85 -2.87
N GLY A 721 34.74 0.82 -2.19
CA GLY A 721 34.61 -0.60 -2.57
C GLY A 721 35.94 -1.29 -2.93
N GLU A 722 36.93 -0.58 -3.49
CA GLU A 722 38.25 -1.18 -3.77
C GLU A 722 39.09 -1.32 -2.50
N SER A 723 39.07 -0.30 -1.62
CA SER A 723 39.68 -0.35 -0.29
C SER A 723 39.07 -1.46 0.58
N GLU A 724 37.73 -1.60 0.58
CA GLU A 724 37.04 -2.69 1.30
C GLU A 724 37.44 -4.08 0.77
N ARG A 725 37.58 -4.24 -0.55
CA ARG A 725 38.05 -5.49 -1.16
C ARG A 725 39.49 -5.81 -0.77
N CYS A 726 40.38 -4.82 -0.73
CA CYS A 726 41.77 -4.99 -0.30
C CYS A 726 41.84 -5.43 1.17
N MET A 727 41.07 -4.79 2.05
CA MET A 727 41.01 -5.14 3.47
C MET A 727 40.41 -6.53 3.70
N ASN A 728 39.31 -6.87 3.01
CA ASN A 728 38.68 -8.20 3.10
C ASN A 728 39.59 -9.33 2.60
N ALA A 729 40.49 -9.04 1.66
CA ALA A 729 41.51 -9.98 1.18
C ALA A 729 42.66 -10.18 2.20
N GLY A 730 42.74 -9.34 3.23
CA GLY A 730 43.73 -9.42 4.31
C GLY A 730 44.93 -8.48 4.15
N MET A 731 44.82 -7.43 3.33
CA MET A 731 45.81 -6.33 3.29
C MET A 731 45.67 -5.46 4.55
N ASN A 732 46.76 -4.82 4.97
CA ASN A 732 46.85 -4.09 6.24
C ASN A 732 46.64 -2.58 6.07
N ALA A 733 47.06 -2.02 4.94
CA ALA A 733 46.87 -0.62 4.59
C ALA A 733 46.78 -0.45 3.08
N TYR A 734 46.48 0.75 2.63
CA TYR A 734 46.52 1.11 1.21
C TYR A 734 47.10 2.52 1.05
N VAL A 735 47.77 2.74 -0.08
CA VAL A 735 48.27 4.05 -0.50
C VAL A 735 47.87 4.26 -1.96
N SER A 736 47.27 5.40 -2.25
CA SER A 736 46.84 5.72 -3.61
C SER A 736 48.03 6.16 -4.46
N LYS A 737 48.15 5.63 -5.68
CA LYS A 737 49.08 6.09 -6.71
C LYS A 737 48.53 7.32 -7.43
N PRO A 738 49.33 8.38 -7.67
CA PRO A 738 50.69 8.56 -7.19
C PRO A 738 50.70 8.82 -5.67
N PHE A 739 51.60 8.14 -4.96
CA PHE A 739 51.78 8.32 -3.52
C PHE A 739 52.77 9.46 -3.28
N GLU A 740 52.46 10.33 -2.32
CA GLU A 740 53.43 11.30 -1.82
C GLU A 740 54.46 10.60 -0.92
N GLU A 741 55.67 11.15 -0.89
CA GLU A 741 56.78 10.51 -0.16
C GLU A 741 56.46 10.35 1.33
N GLU A 742 55.82 11.37 1.93
CA GLU A 742 55.43 11.36 3.34
C GLU A 742 54.32 10.34 3.63
N ASP A 743 53.34 10.19 2.73
CA ASP A 743 52.20 9.29 2.92
C ASP A 743 52.63 7.81 2.88
N LEU A 744 53.47 7.43 1.91
CA LEU A 744 53.98 6.06 1.84
C LEU A 744 54.85 5.74 3.05
N VAL A 745 55.79 6.63 3.40
CA VAL A 745 56.72 6.43 4.53
C VAL A 745 55.96 6.34 5.86
N SER A 746 54.97 7.18 6.08
CA SER A 746 54.17 7.16 7.31
C SER A 746 53.32 5.89 7.44
N THR A 747 52.72 5.43 6.34
CA THR A 747 51.91 4.20 6.32
C THR A 747 52.78 2.96 6.50
N MET A 748 53.96 2.93 5.88
CA MET A 748 54.94 1.86 6.09
C MET A 748 55.39 1.79 7.55
N ALA A 749 55.70 2.94 8.17
CA ALA A 749 56.09 2.99 9.57
C ALA A 749 54.97 2.50 10.50
N ALA A 750 53.73 2.94 10.28
CA ALA A 750 52.58 2.51 11.08
C ALA A 750 52.35 0.99 11.00
N CYS A 751 52.38 0.40 9.80
CA CYS A 751 52.20 -1.04 9.64
C CYS A 751 53.33 -1.89 10.26
N LEU A 752 54.55 -1.35 10.30
CA LEU A 752 55.71 -2.00 10.91
C LEU A 752 55.71 -1.88 12.44
N GLU A 753 55.14 -0.80 12.99
CA GLU A 753 54.96 -0.62 14.43
C GLU A 753 53.80 -1.50 14.98
N GLU A 754 52.70 -1.65 14.24
CA GLU A 754 51.55 -2.48 14.62
C GLU A 754 51.83 -4.00 14.62
N ASN A 755 52.83 -4.47 13.86
CA ASN A 755 53.19 -5.90 13.74
C ASN A 755 54.27 -6.38 14.72
N LEU A 756 54.67 -5.56 15.70
CA LEU A 756 55.32 -6.11 16.90
C LEU A 756 54.29 -6.99 17.62
N PRO A 757 54.58 -8.28 17.91
CA PRO A 757 53.58 -9.21 18.42
C PRO A 757 52.94 -8.65 19.70
N GLN A 758 51.69 -8.22 19.57
CA GLN A 758 50.88 -7.75 20.68
C GLN A 758 50.64 -8.92 21.63
N LYS A 759 51.18 -8.80 22.85
CA LYS A 759 50.80 -9.62 23.99
C LYS A 759 49.30 -9.42 24.25
N GLU A 760 48.51 -10.45 23.96
CA GLU A 760 47.13 -10.56 24.41
C GLU A 760 47.08 -10.47 25.95
N HIS A 761 46.30 -9.51 26.45
CA HIS A 761 45.99 -9.39 27.86
C HIS A 761 44.99 -10.48 28.28
N GLY A 762 45.44 -11.36 29.17
CA GLY A 762 44.60 -11.84 30.28
C GLY A 762 44.05 -13.26 30.19
N GLN A 763 44.88 -14.25 30.56
CA GLN A 763 44.73 -15.04 31.79
C GLN A 763 45.66 -16.27 31.75
N SER A 764 46.80 -16.21 32.42
CA SER A 764 47.28 -17.25 33.34
C SER A 764 48.69 -16.90 33.86
N LEU A 765 48.95 -17.38 35.07
CA LEU A 765 50.00 -17.03 36.03
C LEU A 765 51.46 -17.19 35.55
N LEU A 766 52.30 -16.31 36.11
CA LEU A 766 53.69 -16.53 36.57
C LEU A 766 54.64 -17.32 35.65
N SER A 767 55.63 -16.61 35.07
CA SER A 767 57.04 -16.74 35.48
C SER A 767 57.94 -15.73 34.77
N LEU A 768 58.67 -14.94 35.57
CA LEU A 768 59.75 -14.07 35.16
C LEU A 768 60.98 -14.90 34.77
N THR A 769 61.62 -14.56 33.65
CA THR A 769 63.08 -14.54 33.55
C THR A 769 63.51 -13.36 32.67
N GLU A 770 64.54 -12.68 33.16
CA GLU A 770 65.05 -11.35 32.82
C GLU A 770 65.72 -11.29 31.44
N ASP A 771 65.48 -10.20 30.71
CA ASP A 771 66.51 -9.52 29.93
C ASP A 771 66.28 -8.00 30.08
N ALA A 772 67.33 -7.29 30.52
CA ALA A 772 67.26 -5.94 31.09
C ALA A 772 66.96 -4.87 30.03
N ILE A 773 65.85 -4.15 30.22
CA ILE A 773 65.57 -2.88 29.55
C ILE A 773 66.58 -1.85 30.07
N PRO A 774 67.31 -1.11 29.21
CA PRO A 774 68.24 -0.09 29.66
C PRO A 774 67.50 0.99 30.46
N LEU A 775 68.02 1.33 31.64
CA LEU A 775 67.35 2.22 32.60
C LEU A 775 67.20 3.67 32.09
N TYR A 776 68.00 4.10 31.12
CA TYR A 776 68.00 5.47 30.54
C TYR A 776 68.48 5.50 29.08
N SER A 777 68.21 6.61 28.36
CA SER A 777 68.69 6.84 26.98
C SER A 777 69.23 8.26 26.77
N LEU A 778 70.46 8.37 26.27
CA LEU A 778 71.09 9.66 25.93
C LEU A 778 70.71 10.19 24.54
N GLU A 779 69.84 9.50 23.80
CA GLU A 779 69.48 9.88 22.43
C GLU A 779 68.79 11.25 22.38
N LYS A 780 68.01 11.58 23.41
CA LYS A 780 67.33 12.88 23.51
C LYS A 780 68.31 14.03 23.77
N LEU A 781 69.31 13.81 24.63
CA LEU A 781 70.40 14.74 24.86
C LEU A 781 71.26 14.93 23.60
N ASN A 782 71.51 13.86 22.85
CA ASN A 782 72.19 13.92 21.54
C ASN A 782 71.44 14.82 20.54
N LYS A 783 70.10 14.69 20.47
CA LYS A 783 69.25 15.52 19.60
C LYS A 783 69.24 17.00 20.05
N LEU A 784 69.17 17.26 21.37
CA LEU A 784 69.17 18.62 21.94
C LEU A 784 70.52 19.33 21.77
N GLY A 785 71.63 18.60 21.87
CA GLY A 785 72.98 19.13 21.66
C GLY A 785 73.42 19.20 20.20
N GLY A 786 72.59 18.76 19.24
CA GLY A 786 72.96 18.72 17.82
C GLY A 786 74.19 17.86 17.52
N GLY A 787 74.47 16.85 18.36
CA GLY A 787 75.67 16.01 18.27
C GLY A 787 76.93 16.55 18.98
N ASP A 788 76.84 17.65 19.74
CA ASP A 788 77.94 18.18 20.55
C ASP A 788 78.20 17.28 21.78
N THR A 789 79.30 16.53 21.75
CA THR A 789 79.71 15.63 22.84
C THR A 789 80.08 16.36 24.13
N ALA A 790 80.59 17.60 24.06
CA ALA A 790 80.91 18.40 25.24
C ALA A 790 79.64 18.87 25.97
N PHE A 791 78.55 19.13 25.23
CA PHE A 791 77.25 19.44 25.79
C PHE A 791 76.65 18.24 26.54
N ILE A 792 76.72 17.04 25.96
CA ILE A 792 76.21 15.81 26.59
C ILE A 792 76.98 15.50 27.86
N GLN A 793 78.32 15.56 27.80
CA GLN A 793 79.17 15.34 28.97
C GLN A 793 78.84 16.32 30.11
N LYS A 794 78.69 17.61 29.79
CA LYS A 794 78.32 18.65 30.76
C LYS A 794 76.93 18.42 31.38
N MET A 795 75.96 17.97 30.58
CA MET A 795 74.61 17.67 31.06
C MET A 795 74.57 16.41 31.95
N THR A 796 75.36 15.40 31.62
CA THR A 796 75.55 14.20 32.46
C THR A 796 76.26 14.54 33.77
N GLU A 797 77.30 15.38 33.75
CA GLU A 797 77.97 15.87 34.96
C GLU A 797 77.02 16.67 35.86
N LEU A 798 76.19 17.54 35.28
CA LEU A 798 75.15 18.29 35.99
C LEU A 798 74.11 17.35 36.63
N PHE A 799 73.71 16.29 35.93
CA PHE A 799 72.82 15.26 36.47
C PHE A 799 73.45 14.55 37.68
N LEU A 800 74.68 14.07 37.54
CA LEU A 800 75.42 13.38 38.61
C LEU A 800 75.66 14.27 39.84
N ALA A 801 75.79 15.58 39.65
CA ALA A 801 75.99 16.53 40.74
C ALA A 801 74.70 16.91 41.48
N GLN A 802 73.55 17.02 40.79
CA GLN A 802 72.35 17.66 41.34
C GLN A 802 71.20 16.70 41.63
N VAL A 803 71.00 15.67 40.81
CA VAL A 803 69.80 14.83 40.87
C VAL A 803 69.83 13.84 42.03
N PRO A 804 70.91 13.07 42.28
CA PRO A 804 70.98 12.18 43.45
C PRO A 804 70.80 12.92 44.79
N ALA A 805 71.41 14.10 44.95
CA ALA A 805 71.26 14.92 46.16
C ALA A 805 69.82 15.44 46.36
N SER A 806 69.14 15.81 45.26
CA SER A 806 67.75 16.28 45.30
C SER A 806 66.78 15.14 45.62
N VAL A 807 67.03 13.92 45.13
CA VAL A 807 66.23 12.72 45.45
C VAL A 807 66.43 12.29 46.90
N HIS A 808 67.66 12.35 47.43
CA HIS A 808 67.89 12.08 48.86
C HIS A 808 67.26 13.15 49.77
N SER A 809 67.21 14.41 49.32
CA SER A 809 66.49 15.47 50.03
C SER A 809 64.97 15.25 49.99
N MET A 810 64.46 14.65 48.91
CA MET A 810 63.04 14.27 48.80
C MET A 810 62.68 13.13 49.77
N GLN A 811 63.58 12.15 49.96
CA GLN A 811 63.39 11.12 50.99
C GLN A 811 63.35 11.72 52.40
N HIS A 812 64.23 12.67 52.71
CA HIS A 812 64.17 13.39 53.99
C HIS A 812 62.90 14.22 54.16
N ALA A 813 62.42 14.86 53.09
CA ALA A 813 61.16 15.60 53.12
C ALA A 813 59.97 14.67 53.38
N LEU A 814 59.98 13.46 52.82
CA LEU A 814 59.01 12.41 53.11
C LEU A 814 59.06 11.98 54.58
N ASP A 815 60.25 11.69 55.12
CA ASP A 815 60.43 11.25 56.51
C ASP A 815 60.02 12.34 57.53
N ALA A 816 60.16 13.62 57.14
CA ALA A 816 59.77 14.78 57.94
C ALA A 816 58.30 15.22 57.74
N GLY A 817 57.57 14.60 56.79
CA GLY A 817 56.20 14.98 56.43
C GLY A 817 56.07 16.33 55.73
N ASP A 818 57.12 16.82 55.08
CA ASP A 818 57.17 18.11 54.36
C ASP A 818 56.84 17.91 52.86
N TYR A 819 55.54 17.80 52.57
CA TYR A 819 55.02 17.51 51.22
C TYR A 819 55.15 18.69 50.25
N ASP A 820 55.22 19.93 50.75
CA ASP A 820 55.45 21.11 49.90
C ASP A 820 56.88 21.11 49.34
N THR A 821 57.86 20.79 50.18
CA THR A 821 59.24 20.61 49.74
C THR A 821 59.37 19.42 48.78
N MET A 822 58.65 18.32 49.04
CA MET A 822 58.61 17.15 48.15
C MET A 822 58.08 17.48 46.75
N ARG A 823 56.97 18.24 46.68
CA ARG A 823 56.41 18.72 45.42
C ARG A 823 57.39 19.61 44.65
N ALA A 824 58.01 20.58 45.34
CA ALA A 824 58.98 21.48 44.72
C ALA A 824 60.20 20.73 44.15
N LEU A 825 60.67 19.71 44.87
CA LEU A 825 61.75 18.83 44.41
C LEU A 825 61.31 17.97 43.22
N ALA A 826 60.10 17.42 43.22
CA ALA A 826 59.57 16.62 42.10
C ALA A 826 59.45 17.46 40.82
N HIS A 827 58.94 18.68 40.94
CA HIS A 827 58.87 19.64 39.82
C HIS A 827 60.26 19.96 39.26
N LYS A 828 61.25 20.14 40.14
CA LYS A 828 62.64 20.43 39.75
C LYS A 828 63.35 19.24 39.10
N LEU A 829 62.98 18.02 39.46
CA LEU A 829 63.59 16.78 38.96
C LEU A 829 63.04 16.33 37.59
N LYS A 830 61.79 16.70 37.26
CA LYS A 830 61.13 16.37 35.98
C LYS A 830 61.98 16.64 34.74
N PRO A 831 62.59 17.84 34.55
CA PRO A 831 63.37 18.12 33.35
C PRO A 831 64.59 17.22 33.22
N ALA A 832 65.27 16.93 34.34
CA ALA A 832 66.49 16.11 34.32
C ALA A 832 66.18 14.65 33.99
N ILE A 833 65.13 14.08 34.61
CA ILE A 833 64.64 12.72 34.34
C ILE A 833 64.14 12.60 32.89
N HIS A 834 63.50 13.65 32.37
CA HIS A 834 62.99 13.67 31.01
C HIS A 834 64.08 13.85 29.95
N ASN A 835 65.18 14.56 30.28
CA ASN A 835 66.28 14.81 29.36
C ASN A 835 67.22 13.61 29.19
N LEU A 836 67.46 12.83 30.26
CA LEU A 836 68.18 11.55 30.19
C LEU A 836 67.28 10.35 29.83
N ASP A 837 65.99 10.62 29.59
CA ASP A 837 65.02 9.62 29.16
C ASP A 837 64.95 8.40 30.09
N ILE A 838 64.90 8.62 31.41
CA ILE A 838 64.78 7.54 32.40
C ILE A 838 63.34 7.04 32.41
N HIS A 839 63.07 6.04 31.57
CA HIS A 839 61.71 5.60 31.20
C HIS A 839 60.84 5.24 32.41
N THR A 840 61.42 4.58 33.41
CA THR A 840 60.72 4.10 34.62
C THR A 840 60.32 5.20 35.59
N LEU A 841 60.90 6.41 35.50
CA LEU A 841 60.68 7.47 36.49
C LEU A 841 59.83 8.64 36.01
N LYS A 842 59.48 8.71 34.71
CA LYS A 842 58.71 9.83 34.14
C LYS A 842 57.32 9.96 34.78
N GLU A 843 56.62 8.85 34.92
CA GLU A 843 55.31 8.82 35.55
C GLU A 843 55.42 8.94 37.08
N VAL A 844 56.39 8.23 37.67
CA VAL A 844 56.66 8.25 39.12
C VAL A 844 56.89 9.67 39.63
N VAL A 845 57.75 10.47 38.99
CA VAL A 845 58.02 11.85 39.46
C VAL A 845 56.83 12.79 39.21
N ARG A 846 56.00 12.51 38.20
CA ARG A 846 54.76 13.26 37.95
C ARG A 846 53.72 12.98 39.02
N ASP A 847 53.57 11.72 39.37
CA ASP A 847 52.56 11.26 40.30
C ASP A 847 52.94 11.64 41.75
N ILE A 848 54.23 11.68 42.09
CA ILE A 848 54.72 12.30 43.34
C ILE A 848 54.34 13.79 43.39
N GLU A 849 54.58 14.59 42.34
CA GLU A 849 54.26 16.02 42.37
C GLU A 849 52.76 16.29 42.55
N ILE A 850 51.91 15.54 41.84
CA ILE A 850 50.45 15.70 41.90
C ILE A 850 49.91 15.22 43.24
N THR A 851 50.41 14.09 43.73
CA THR A 851 49.90 13.45 44.96
C THR A 851 50.38 14.18 46.20
N ALA A 852 51.60 14.69 46.22
CA ALA A 852 52.09 15.55 47.31
C ALA A 852 51.27 16.85 47.46
N GLU A 853 50.65 17.35 46.37
CA GLU A 853 49.72 18.50 46.42
C GLU A 853 48.30 18.11 46.83
N LYS A 854 47.77 17.02 46.26
CA LYS A 854 46.33 16.69 46.35
C LYS A 854 45.98 15.72 47.47
N ASP A 855 46.91 14.86 47.87
CA ASP A 855 46.69 13.81 48.87
C ASP A 855 47.98 13.51 49.67
N PRO A 856 48.38 14.42 50.60
CA PRO A 856 49.63 14.34 51.36
C PRO A 856 49.72 13.18 52.37
N GLY A 857 48.84 12.20 52.33
CA GLY A 857 48.87 11.00 53.18
C GLY A 857 48.85 9.69 52.39
N ASN A 858 49.00 9.77 51.07
CA ASN A 858 48.84 8.62 50.19
C ASN A 858 49.92 7.55 50.46
N GLU A 859 49.50 6.32 50.73
CA GLU A 859 50.39 5.18 51.03
C GLU A 859 51.36 4.85 49.87
N MET A 860 51.09 5.34 48.66
CA MET A 860 51.96 5.18 47.49
C MET A 860 53.11 6.19 47.44
N LEU A 861 53.05 7.32 48.17
CA LEU A 861 54.12 8.33 48.17
C LEU A 861 55.46 7.74 48.64
N PRO A 862 55.54 6.98 49.76
CA PRO A 862 56.76 6.29 50.16
C PRO A 862 57.28 5.29 49.13
N VAL A 863 56.38 4.57 48.45
CA VAL A 863 56.76 3.59 47.41
C VAL A 863 57.40 4.29 46.23
N TRP A 864 56.78 5.35 45.73
CA TRP A 864 57.28 6.11 44.59
C TRP A 864 58.59 6.85 44.89
N VAL A 865 58.72 7.47 46.06
CA VAL A 865 59.97 8.12 46.48
C VAL A 865 61.09 7.08 46.61
N HIS A 866 60.81 5.90 47.18
CA HIS A 866 61.78 4.82 47.25
C HIS A 866 62.19 4.31 45.85
N THR A 867 61.24 4.14 44.93
CA THR A 867 61.54 3.79 43.52
C THR A 867 62.41 4.86 42.85
N LEU A 868 62.13 6.15 43.10
CA LEU A 868 62.91 7.27 42.59
C LEU A 868 64.35 7.23 43.11
N VAL A 869 64.57 6.94 44.41
CA VAL A 869 65.91 6.81 45.03
C VAL A 869 66.69 5.66 44.39
N THR A 870 66.07 4.49 44.28
CA THR A 870 66.73 3.27 43.78
C THR A 870 67.15 3.43 42.32
N VAL A 871 66.23 3.83 41.44
CA VAL A 871 66.50 3.92 40.01
C VAL A 871 67.46 5.07 39.69
N VAL A 872 67.34 6.23 40.37
CA VAL A 872 68.32 7.32 40.18
C VAL A 872 69.72 6.90 40.66
N GLY A 873 69.81 6.11 41.73
CA GLY A 873 71.08 5.54 42.20
C GLY A 873 71.73 4.63 41.15
N GLU A 874 70.96 3.70 40.58
CA GLU A 874 71.43 2.79 39.53
C GLU A 874 71.88 3.54 38.27
N VAL A 875 71.08 4.50 37.80
CA VAL A 875 71.43 5.34 36.63
C VAL A 875 72.68 6.18 36.90
N ALA A 876 72.84 6.73 38.11
CA ALA A 876 74.03 7.51 38.47
C ALA A 876 75.30 6.64 38.52
N ASP A 877 75.19 5.39 38.97
CA ASP A 877 76.31 4.45 39.01
C ASP A 877 76.68 3.94 37.61
N GLU A 878 75.71 3.75 36.72
CA GLU A 878 75.96 3.42 35.30
C GLU A 878 76.62 4.59 34.55
N LEU A 879 76.13 5.82 34.76
CA LEU A 879 76.70 7.02 34.12
C LEU A 879 78.12 7.32 34.61
N LYS A 880 78.45 7.07 35.88
CA LYS A 880 79.83 7.18 36.40
C LYS A 880 80.78 6.17 35.76
N LYS A 881 80.31 4.95 35.46
CA LYS A 881 81.10 3.91 34.79
C LYS A 881 81.38 4.23 33.31
N MET A 882 80.50 5.00 32.65
CA MET A 882 80.72 5.49 31.28
C MET A 882 81.67 6.69 31.20
N GLY A 883 81.88 7.42 32.31
CA GLY A 883 82.69 8.65 32.37
C GLY A 883 84.14 8.49 32.84
N THR A 884 84.60 7.26 33.10
CA THR A 884 86.02 6.89 33.34
C THR A 884 86.56 6.09 32.18
#